data_AF-A0A1N7DKM8-F1
#
_entry.id   AF-A0A1N7DKM8-F1
#
_cell.length_a   1.000
_cell.length_b   1.000
_cell.length_c   1.000
_cell.angle_alpha   90.00
_cell.angle_beta   90.00
_cell.angle_gamma   90.00
#
_symmetry.space_group_name_H-M   'P 1'
#
loop_
_entity.id
_entity.type
_entity.pdbx_description
1 polymer ?
#
loop_
_entity_poly.entity_id
_entity_poly.type
_entity_poly.pdbx_seq_one_letter_code
_entity_poly.pdbx_strand_id
1 'polypeptide(L)'
;MPTYNIVDEGADNSGNSAIDPTLYNLIEDDTTIIFPPGTYLLNELVVYSGIDNLHLIAPNGARLIPGQSGDSIRWFDVYSNGFVLDGFELDMRETEIPPFVRMNNEAGNWELKRLVTRGKVRAATDSNIGSGNSSDARTYFRLSAADGTRGLLQDCYFHEGACEPTEASNRRAILVESGKGELVFNRCWFELWGENTIYAKKPEGPLKIYNCFWRNTQVGVRIGGRTEVRNCVSIKDDIHPVQSWSGGSLQRGVSVEGVVPADPENGINSYEGTATIADSDFYHRYPDSSCGGPITASAPCEEININNVRISYNSEKYHDAIYTLNGRMNNGDDANLEYLKIKNTEVHNDHDYQYAVSIGQEPNEWGDVAGVLGGSGPQTDSSYIQNQMTTNGDPTPPDTRPPLPSAPPLGEVPLQSAQLVRIDNTGNDSVASYQITGGTYVLPAGDNGATVAMDWGPNGSPVRPPDSEQASGSVPPGEVYAFYVTGGIVSTGASGSATWTIDGTPFSPGNVLSTDTLSADQASQEQWHQVEASDQSTGVVVANPPSYNGAQPLHVRLRNTIAGGFDYKLEEWDYLDGAHTTETFNTLAVPPAEYNLQLDNDLPYRVKAGTASTDHNRTTVSLGDFFGGIRPVILAQSQSFNGRDPIVTRVSSVSSDSFEVQVQEEGNGTHRVETVGYIALQPEIGFLDGKPFEVRRTAQGVTDEWTRIEFQRPYENPQFVASLQTLHGLDTAGLRYRNLTSTGVEVKVEEEQSSSSETNHAEEAIGYAVFGNPLLTSTISNTQSRRHEWHQVDSIVQPDGVVIAKPLSYNGTQPIHVRLQNVSDGSMEYKLEEWRYQDGEHLEETFHTLSMKEGEREVQLDDGASYRMKAGTAGVADSFESISLGNFFGTETPIVLTQSQTFNGGDPIVTRLRNVSSGSFDVRVQEEQASDGTHPNDETVGYIALEQTTAQINDTLFEVQRAEGVTNEWSQITFEQAYDTPQFVADMQTIRGPDTANLRYRNLTSTGVEVKIEEEQSADFERAHTSEVVGYVVVEDSV
;
A
#
# COMPACT_ATOMS: atom_id res chain seq x y z
N MET A 1 6.21 10.59 -27.35
CA MET A 1 7.18 9.83 -28.14
C MET A 1 6.53 9.37 -29.44
N PRO A 2 7.05 9.72 -30.63
CA PRO A 2 6.64 9.10 -31.89
C PRO A 2 6.78 7.57 -31.84
N THR A 3 5.90 6.86 -32.53
CA THR A 3 5.91 5.40 -32.60
C THR A 3 5.89 4.94 -34.05
N TYR A 4 6.88 4.16 -34.45
CA TYR A 4 7.05 3.65 -35.81
C TYR A 4 6.93 2.13 -35.84
N ASN A 5 6.30 1.58 -36.87
CA ASN A 5 6.40 0.16 -37.19
C ASN A 5 7.53 -0.03 -38.20
N ILE A 6 8.58 -0.76 -37.81
CA ILE A 6 9.80 -0.83 -38.61
C ILE A 6 9.59 -1.43 -40.02
N VAL A 7 8.60 -2.31 -40.18
CA VAL A 7 8.28 -2.92 -41.49
C VAL A 7 7.56 -1.94 -42.39
N ASP A 8 6.69 -1.10 -41.83
CA ASP A 8 6.00 -0.04 -42.57
C ASP A 8 7.00 1.04 -43.05
N GLU A 9 8.09 1.22 -42.30
CA GLU A 9 9.26 2.06 -42.67
C GLU A 9 10.22 1.36 -43.66
N GLY A 10 9.91 0.13 -44.08
CA GLY A 10 10.61 -0.58 -45.16
C GLY A 10 11.72 -1.54 -44.73
N ALA A 11 11.82 -1.91 -43.45
CA ALA A 11 12.76 -2.94 -43.02
C ALA A 11 12.36 -4.35 -43.49
N ASP A 12 13.37 -5.18 -43.77
CA ASP A 12 13.18 -6.60 -44.08
C ASP A 12 12.93 -7.42 -42.81
N ASN A 13 11.78 -8.08 -42.74
CA ASN A 13 11.40 -8.98 -41.64
C ASN A 13 11.57 -10.48 -41.98
N SER A 14 12.25 -10.80 -43.09
CA SER A 14 12.59 -12.17 -43.48
C SER A 14 14.01 -12.60 -43.09
N GLY A 15 14.87 -11.66 -42.71
CA GLY A 15 16.27 -11.89 -42.31
C GLY A 15 17.24 -12.01 -43.48
N ASN A 16 16.81 -11.68 -44.70
CA ASN A 16 17.63 -11.78 -45.92
C ASN A 16 18.48 -10.52 -46.16
N SER A 17 18.07 -9.37 -45.62
CA SER A 17 18.73 -8.09 -45.77
C SER A 17 18.82 -7.37 -44.43
N ALA A 18 19.92 -6.64 -44.25
CA ALA A 18 20.20 -5.91 -43.03
C ALA A 18 19.21 -4.74 -42.84
N ILE A 19 18.66 -4.59 -41.64
CA ILE A 19 17.71 -3.52 -41.29
C ILE A 19 18.38 -2.19 -40.99
N ASP A 20 19.71 -2.17 -40.83
CA ASP A 20 20.48 -1.00 -40.41
C ASP A 20 20.13 0.29 -41.19
N PRO A 21 19.98 0.28 -42.53
CA PRO A 21 19.63 1.49 -43.27
C PRO A 21 18.27 2.08 -42.92
N THR A 22 17.29 1.24 -42.56
CA THR A 22 15.96 1.69 -42.11
C THR A 22 16.06 2.15 -40.67
N LEU A 23 16.66 1.33 -39.80
CA LEU A 23 16.75 1.61 -38.37
C LEU A 23 17.53 2.91 -38.09
N TYR A 24 18.63 3.18 -38.79
CA TYR A 24 19.41 4.41 -38.62
C TYR A 24 18.63 5.69 -38.93
N ASN A 25 17.59 5.64 -39.77
CA ASN A 25 16.76 6.81 -40.05
C ASN A 25 15.69 7.05 -38.97
N LEU A 26 15.48 6.10 -38.06
CA LEU A 26 14.46 6.16 -37.01
C LEU A 26 15.05 6.37 -35.61
N ILE A 27 16.37 6.21 -35.45
CA ILE A 27 17.04 6.40 -34.17
C ILE A 27 17.14 7.90 -33.88
N GLU A 28 16.28 8.35 -32.99
CA GLU A 28 16.19 9.72 -32.50
C GLU A 28 15.80 9.70 -31.01
N ASP A 29 15.95 10.85 -30.34
CA ASP A 29 15.47 11.07 -28.97
C ASP A 29 13.96 10.80 -28.86
N ASP A 30 13.48 10.33 -27.71
CA ASP A 30 12.05 10.14 -27.42
C ASP A 30 11.28 9.29 -28.46
N THR A 31 11.88 8.19 -28.93
CA THR A 31 11.33 7.40 -30.04
C THR A 31 11.04 5.95 -29.67
N THR A 32 9.87 5.45 -30.07
CA THR A 32 9.51 4.02 -29.98
C THR A 32 9.45 3.38 -31.36
N ILE A 33 10.10 2.23 -31.52
CA ILE A 33 10.11 1.43 -32.75
C ILE A 33 9.55 0.04 -32.43
N ILE A 34 8.42 -0.28 -33.05
CA ILE A 34 7.72 -1.54 -32.92
C ILE A 34 8.20 -2.52 -33.99
N PHE A 35 8.52 -3.73 -33.55
CA PHE A 35 8.91 -4.87 -34.38
C PHE A 35 7.77 -5.90 -34.40
N PRO A 36 7.05 -6.03 -35.53
CA PRO A 36 6.15 -7.16 -35.73
C PRO A 36 6.89 -8.50 -35.71
N PRO A 37 6.18 -9.63 -35.54
CA PRO A 37 6.78 -10.95 -35.68
C PRO A 37 7.52 -11.12 -37.02
N GLY A 38 8.76 -11.59 -36.94
CA GLY A 38 9.66 -11.69 -38.08
C GLY A 38 11.09 -12.02 -37.66
N THR A 39 11.96 -12.22 -38.65
CA THR A 39 13.40 -12.33 -38.45
C THR A 39 14.08 -11.11 -39.05
N TYR A 40 14.90 -10.42 -38.28
CA TYR A 40 15.53 -9.19 -38.69
C TYR A 40 17.05 -9.34 -38.57
N LEU A 41 17.74 -9.12 -39.69
CA LEU A 41 19.20 -9.13 -39.75
C LEU A 41 19.70 -7.76 -39.31
N LEU A 42 20.47 -7.69 -38.23
CA LEU A 42 21.02 -6.45 -37.68
C LEU A 42 22.54 -6.56 -37.59
N ASN A 43 23.29 -5.65 -38.22
CA ASN A 43 24.75 -5.67 -38.11
C ASN A 43 25.22 -5.10 -36.78
N GLU A 44 24.81 -3.86 -36.46
CA GLU A 44 25.22 -3.15 -35.25
C GLU A 44 24.25 -2.00 -34.95
N LEU A 45 23.92 -1.84 -33.67
CA LEU A 45 23.21 -0.68 -33.13
C LEU A 45 24.09 0.08 -32.16
N VAL A 46 24.49 1.30 -32.53
CA VAL A 46 25.13 2.26 -31.62
C VAL A 46 24.13 3.34 -31.26
N VAL A 47 23.86 3.49 -29.96
CA VAL A 47 23.01 4.55 -29.42
C VAL A 47 23.91 5.56 -28.73
N TYR A 48 24.19 6.66 -29.42
CA TYR A 48 25.07 7.72 -28.92
C TYR A 48 24.41 8.50 -27.77
N SER A 49 25.22 9.10 -26.89
CA SER A 49 24.73 10.00 -25.85
C SER A 49 23.88 11.13 -26.44
N GLY A 50 22.77 11.47 -25.76
CA GLY A 50 21.80 12.47 -26.22
C GLY A 50 20.70 11.91 -27.13
N ILE A 51 20.67 10.61 -27.38
CA ILE A 51 19.52 9.88 -27.94
C ILE A 51 18.84 9.16 -26.76
N ASP A 52 18.14 9.92 -25.93
CA ASP A 52 17.53 9.38 -24.74
C ASP A 52 16.14 8.77 -25.09
N ASN A 53 15.64 7.88 -24.24
CA ASN A 53 14.30 7.26 -24.37
C ASN A 53 14.04 6.56 -25.73
N LEU A 54 15.06 5.91 -26.30
CA LEU A 54 14.92 5.05 -27.48
C LEU A 54 14.41 3.66 -27.10
N HIS A 55 13.21 3.30 -27.55
CA HIS A 55 12.59 2.02 -27.23
C HIS A 55 12.45 1.15 -28.49
N LEU A 56 13.03 -0.06 -28.46
CA LEU A 56 12.79 -1.12 -29.44
C LEU A 56 11.91 -2.19 -28.80
N ILE A 57 10.70 -2.40 -29.32
CA ILE A 57 9.68 -3.24 -28.67
C ILE A 57 9.11 -4.24 -29.67
N ALA A 58 9.12 -5.52 -29.30
CA ALA A 58 8.52 -6.62 -30.03
C ALA A 58 7.43 -7.28 -29.17
N PRO A 59 6.22 -6.69 -29.08
CA PRO A 59 5.20 -7.10 -28.11
C PRO A 59 4.70 -8.54 -28.33
N ASN A 60 4.76 -9.02 -29.58
CA ASN A 60 4.38 -10.38 -29.97
C ASN A 60 5.58 -11.26 -30.34
N GLY A 61 6.78 -10.85 -29.92
CA GLY A 61 8.03 -11.52 -30.24
C GLY A 61 8.56 -11.21 -31.62
N ALA A 62 9.87 -10.97 -31.70
CA ALA A 62 10.62 -10.85 -32.94
C ALA A 62 12.01 -11.46 -32.77
N ARG A 63 12.60 -11.95 -33.86
CA ARG A 63 13.94 -12.51 -33.84
C ARG A 63 14.95 -11.54 -34.43
N LEU A 64 16.02 -11.29 -33.69
CA LEU A 64 17.21 -10.61 -34.20
C LEU A 64 18.29 -11.64 -34.47
N ILE A 65 18.89 -11.58 -35.67
CA ILE A 65 20.06 -12.36 -36.06
C ILE A 65 21.23 -11.42 -36.37
N PRO A 66 22.46 -11.72 -35.92
CA PRO A 66 23.62 -10.90 -36.25
C PRO A 66 23.94 -10.91 -37.75
N GLY A 67 24.12 -9.73 -38.33
CA GLY A 67 24.69 -9.56 -39.67
C GLY A 67 26.20 -9.70 -39.72
N GLN A 68 26.86 -9.64 -38.56
CA GLN A 68 28.30 -9.77 -38.40
C GLN A 68 28.64 -10.80 -37.32
N SER A 69 29.80 -11.43 -37.47
CA SER A 69 30.36 -12.42 -36.54
C SER A 69 31.71 -11.92 -36.05
N GLY A 70 31.90 -11.87 -34.73
CA GLY A 70 33.13 -11.45 -34.08
C GLY A 70 32.91 -11.00 -32.64
N ASP A 71 33.83 -11.33 -31.76
CA ASP A 71 33.79 -11.00 -30.33
C ASP A 71 34.28 -9.56 -30.03
N SER A 72 34.86 -8.88 -31.02
CA SER A 72 35.09 -7.44 -31.01
C SER A 72 33.89 -6.62 -31.50
N ILE A 73 32.84 -7.28 -32.00
CA ILE A 73 31.65 -6.61 -32.54
C ILE A 73 30.67 -6.36 -31.40
N ARG A 74 30.32 -5.09 -31.22
CA ARG A 74 29.30 -4.64 -30.28
C ARG A 74 28.00 -4.64 -31.03
N TRP A 75 27.17 -5.64 -30.81
CA TRP A 75 25.89 -5.73 -31.52
C TRP A 75 24.94 -4.63 -31.08
N PHE A 76 24.98 -4.31 -29.80
CA PHE A 76 24.33 -3.18 -29.17
C PHE A 76 25.38 -2.43 -28.35
N ASP A 77 25.52 -1.13 -28.59
CA ASP A 77 26.47 -0.27 -27.89
C ASP A 77 25.79 1.03 -27.47
N VAL A 78 25.36 1.11 -26.21
CA VAL A 78 24.46 2.16 -25.72
C VAL A 78 25.19 3.09 -24.75
N TYR A 79 25.07 4.39 -25.00
CA TYR A 79 25.69 5.50 -24.26
C TYR A 79 24.68 6.52 -23.72
N SER A 80 23.38 6.30 -23.94
CA SER A 80 22.30 7.23 -23.60
C SER A 80 21.42 6.71 -22.47
N ASN A 81 20.51 7.56 -22.00
CA ASN A 81 19.56 7.22 -20.96
C ASN A 81 18.25 6.66 -21.55
N GLY A 82 17.55 5.79 -20.83
CA GLY A 82 16.20 5.37 -21.22
C GLY A 82 16.12 4.38 -22.39
N PHE A 83 17.22 3.70 -22.75
CA PHE A 83 17.17 2.69 -23.82
C PHE A 83 16.37 1.45 -23.39
N VAL A 84 15.41 1.03 -24.19
CA VAL A 84 14.61 -0.19 -23.95
C VAL A 84 14.77 -1.18 -25.09
N LEU A 85 15.09 -2.43 -24.77
CA LEU A 85 15.01 -3.57 -25.70
C LEU A 85 14.10 -4.64 -25.09
N ASP A 86 12.95 -4.87 -25.73
CA ASP A 86 11.89 -5.65 -25.11
C ASP A 86 11.23 -6.65 -26.07
N GLY A 87 11.20 -7.93 -25.69
CA GLY A 87 10.46 -8.98 -26.40
C GLY A 87 11.19 -9.61 -27.58
N PHE A 88 12.51 -9.77 -27.51
CA PHE A 88 13.31 -10.30 -28.62
C PHE A 88 13.93 -11.67 -28.35
N GLU A 89 13.91 -12.52 -29.39
CA GLU A 89 14.85 -13.64 -29.50
C GLU A 89 16.18 -13.12 -30.06
N LEU A 90 17.27 -13.34 -29.33
CA LEU A 90 18.63 -13.05 -29.76
C LEU A 90 19.25 -14.35 -30.29
N ASP A 91 19.21 -14.55 -31.61
CA ASP A 91 19.50 -15.84 -32.23
C ASP A 91 20.90 -15.92 -32.83
N MET A 92 21.73 -16.77 -32.22
CA MET A 92 23.14 -16.99 -32.50
C MET A 92 23.42 -18.33 -33.19
N ARG A 93 22.39 -19.12 -33.52
CA ARG A 93 22.58 -20.51 -33.98
C ARG A 93 23.42 -20.64 -35.25
N GLU A 94 23.34 -19.64 -36.13
CA GLU A 94 24.08 -19.58 -37.39
C GLU A 94 25.22 -18.54 -37.36
N THR A 95 25.63 -18.10 -36.17
CA THR A 95 26.71 -17.12 -35.98
C THR A 95 27.96 -17.82 -35.42
N GLU A 96 29.04 -17.85 -36.22
CA GLU A 96 30.29 -18.56 -35.84
C GLU A 96 30.91 -18.03 -34.54
N ILE A 97 30.98 -16.71 -34.40
CA ILE A 97 31.48 -16.01 -33.21
C ILE A 97 30.44 -14.94 -32.84
N PRO A 98 29.57 -15.22 -31.87
CA PRO A 98 28.53 -14.29 -31.43
C PRO A 98 29.06 -12.93 -30.96
N PRO A 99 28.50 -11.81 -31.46
CA PRO A 99 28.81 -10.47 -30.94
C PRO A 99 28.20 -10.28 -29.55
N PHE A 100 28.41 -9.11 -28.93
CA PHE A 100 27.99 -8.86 -27.54
C PHE A 100 27.16 -7.59 -27.38
N VAL A 101 26.39 -7.51 -26.29
CA VAL A 101 25.57 -6.37 -25.88
C VAL A 101 26.33 -5.54 -24.85
N ARG A 102 26.37 -4.22 -25.01
CA ARG A 102 27.02 -3.31 -24.08
C ARG A 102 26.15 -2.13 -23.69
N MET A 103 25.94 -1.99 -22.38
CA MET A 103 25.51 -0.75 -21.72
C MET A 103 26.74 -0.08 -21.11
N ASN A 104 27.09 1.11 -21.57
CA ASN A 104 28.29 1.82 -21.12
C ASN A 104 28.08 2.48 -19.74
N ASN A 105 29.18 2.91 -19.11
CA ASN A 105 29.13 3.55 -17.79
C ASN A 105 28.40 4.91 -17.78
N GLU A 106 28.22 5.53 -18.95
CA GLU A 106 27.45 6.78 -19.09
C GLU A 106 25.96 6.54 -19.37
N ALA A 107 25.57 5.31 -19.72
CA ALA A 107 24.18 4.95 -19.96
C ALA A 107 23.44 4.74 -18.64
N GLY A 108 22.17 5.14 -18.59
CA GLY A 108 21.33 5.03 -17.40
C GLY A 108 19.87 4.80 -17.75
N ASN A 109 19.07 4.44 -16.76
CA ASN A 109 17.63 4.16 -16.89
C ASN A 109 17.26 3.21 -18.04
N TRP A 110 18.14 2.27 -18.41
CA TRP A 110 17.91 1.34 -19.51
C TRP A 110 17.18 0.07 -19.03
N GLU A 111 16.41 -0.56 -19.92
CA GLU A 111 15.67 -1.80 -19.63
C GLU A 111 15.85 -2.85 -20.75
N LEU A 112 16.33 -4.02 -20.36
CA LEU A 112 16.47 -5.21 -21.21
C LEU A 112 15.49 -6.26 -20.73
N LYS A 113 14.40 -6.47 -21.48
CA LYS A 113 13.22 -7.22 -21.00
C LYS A 113 12.79 -8.33 -21.95
N ARG A 114 12.30 -9.43 -21.38
CA ARG A 114 11.66 -10.55 -22.10
C ARG A 114 12.54 -11.07 -23.25
N LEU A 115 13.85 -11.19 -23.01
CA LEU A 115 14.84 -11.61 -24.00
C LEU A 115 15.08 -13.11 -23.94
N VAL A 116 15.22 -13.76 -25.09
CA VAL A 116 15.54 -15.18 -25.17
C VAL A 116 16.78 -15.39 -26.03
N THR A 117 17.87 -15.86 -25.43
CA THR A 117 19.09 -16.23 -26.17
C THR A 117 18.89 -17.59 -26.84
N ARG A 118 19.15 -17.68 -28.14
CA ARG A 118 19.15 -18.94 -28.91
C ARG A 118 20.52 -19.27 -29.45
N GLY A 119 20.88 -20.54 -29.45
CA GLY A 119 22.17 -21.05 -29.89
C GLY A 119 23.25 -20.97 -28.81
N LYS A 120 24.30 -21.77 -29.01
CA LYS A 120 25.49 -21.79 -28.16
C LYS A 120 26.33 -20.53 -28.39
N VAL A 121 26.56 -19.76 -27.34
CA VAL A 121 27.27 -18.48 -27.42
C VAL A 121 28.79 -18.68 -27.23
N ARG A 122 29.48 -19.21 -28.24
CA ARG A 122 30.93 -19.48 -28.14
C ARG A 122 31.77 -18.19 -28.13
N ALA A 123 32.95 -18.22 -27.52
CA ALA A 123 33.91 -17.10 -27.61
C ALA A 123 34.99 -17.42 -28.66
N ALA A 124 35.49 -16.40 -29.38
CA ALA A 124 36.62 -16.61 -30.30
C ALA A 124 37.88 -17.09 -29.57
N THR A 125 38.01 -16.73 -28.28
CA THR A 125 39.14 -17.09 -27.43
C THR A 125 39.16 -18.57 -27.00
N ASP A 126 38.18 -19.39 -27.40
CA ASP A 126 38.04 -20.80 -26.99
C ASP A 126 39.20 -21.71 -27.44
N SER A 127 39.96 -21.34 -28.47
CA SER A 127 41.07 -22.14 -28.98
C SER A 127 42.43 -21.86 -28.31
N ASN A 128 42.51 -20.85 -27.43
CA ASN A 128 43.71 -20.48 -26.68
C ASN A 128 44.98 -20.24 -27.54
N ILE A 129 44.81 -19.96 -28.85
CA ILE A 129 45.87 -19.61 -29.79
C ILE A 129 45.67 -18.15 -30.21
N GLY A 130 46.50 -17.25 -29.68
CA GLY A 130 46.75 -15.93 -30.29
C GLY A 130 45.76 -14.79 -30.02
N SER A 131 44.72 -14.93 -29.18
CA SER A 131 43.82 -13.81 -28.89
C SER A 131 44.36 -12.91 -27.77
N GLY A 132 44.60 -11.63 -28.06
CA GLY A 132 45.07 -10.60 -27.12
C GLY A 132 44.10 -10.20 -26.00
N ASN A 133 43.61 -11.18 -25.23
CA ASN A 133 42.95 -11.11 -23.91
C ASN A 133 42.22 -9.79 -23.56
N SER A 134 41.15 -9.42 -24.28
CA SER A 134 40.23 -8.37 -23.83
C SER A 134 39.05 -8.97 -23.05
N SER A 135 38.60 -8.29 -21.99
CA SER A 135 37.45 -8.73 -21.18
C SER A 135 36.15 -8.82 -21.99
N ASP A 136 36.03 -7.97 -23.01
CA ASP A 136 34.90 -7.93 -23.96
C ASP A 136 34.80 -9.22 -24.79
N ALA A 137 35.92 -9.74 -25.29
CA ALA A 137 35.96 -10.94 -26.12
C ALA A 137 35.38 -12.19 -25.43
N ARG A 138 35.31 -12.17 -24.09
CA ARG A 138 34.81 -13.25 -23.25
C ARG A 138 33.37 -13.05 -22.79
N THR A 139 32.73 -11.93 -23.13
CA THR A 139 31.50 -11.49 -22.48
C THR A 139 30.34 -11.42 -23.48
N TYR A 140 29.17 -11.93 -23.11
CA TYR A 140 27.97 -11.75 -23.94
C TYR A 140 27.23 -10.46 -23.62
N PHE A 141 26.98 -10.17 -22.35
CA PHE A 141 26.36 -8.92 -21.88
C PHE A 141 27.33 -8.19 -20.96
N ARG A 142 27.75 -6.98 -21.36
CA ARG A 142 28.55 -6.07 -20.53
C ARG A 142 27.64 -4.94 -20.05
N LEU A 143 27.35 -4.91 -18.76
CA LEU A 143 26.32 -4.03 -18.20
C LEU A 143 26.92 -3.07 -17.18
N SER A 144 26.45 -1.83 -17.23
CA SER A 144 26.80 -0.75 -16.31
C SER A 144 25.66 0.29 -16.29
N ALA A 145 25.63 1.12 -15.26
CA ALA A 145 24.70 2.23 -15.14
C ALA A 145 25.42 3.49 -14.60
N ALA A 146 25.03 4.64 -15.12
CA ALA A 146 25.51 5.95 -14.69
C ALA A 146 25.07 6.27 -13.25
N ASP A 147 25.83 7.12 -12.59
CA ASP A 147 25.54 7.56 -11.22
C ASP A 147 24.14 8.19 -11.10
N GLY A 148 23.41 7.87 -10.04
CA GLY A 148 22.02 8.32 -9.84
C GLY A 148 20.99 7.72 -10.81
N THR A 149 21.35 6.72 -11.62
CA THR A 149 20.45 6.04 -12.56
C THR A 149 20.35 4.54 -12.28
N ARG A 150 19.49 3.84 -13.03
CA ARG A 150 19.32 2.37 -12.92
C ARG A 150 19.54 1.62 -14.23
N GLY A 151 19.82 0.33 -14.16
CA GLY A 151 19.77 -0.60 -15.28
C GLY A 151 18.97 -1.84 -14.92
N LEU A 152 18.00 -2.22 -15.75
CA LEU A 152 17.11 -3.36 -15.51
C LEU A 152 17.36 -4.47 -16.53
N LEU A 153 17.61 -5.69 -16.06
CA LEU A 153 17.55 -6.93 -16.84
C LEU A 153 16.44 -7.79 -16.28
N GLN A 154 15.38 -8.06 -17.07
CA GLN A 154 14.19 -8.72 -16.54
C GLN A 154 13.60 -9.76 -17.51
N ASP A 155 13.14 -10.89 -16.97
CA ASP A 155 12.50 -11.97 -17.74
C ASP A 155 13.38 -12.52 -18.88
N CYS A 156 14.68 -12.65 -18.62
CA CYS A 156 15.67 -12.99 -19.64
C CYS A 156 16.18 -14.43 -19.52
N TYR A 157 16.24 -15.14 -20.65
CA TYR A 157 16.67 -16.54 -20.74
C TYR A 157 18.03 -16.68 -21.42
N PHE A 158 19.04 -17.00 -20.61
CA PHE A 158 20.41 -17.36 -20.95
C PHE A 158 20.64 -18.89 -20.79
N HIS A 159 19.64 -19.68 -21.19
CA HIS A 159 19.51 -21.10 -20.90
C HIS A 159 20.31 -22.02 -21.84
N GLU A 160 20.63 -21.61 -23.07
CA GLU A 160 21.40 -22.46 -24.00
C GLU A 160 22.92 -22.40 -23.73
N GLY A 161 23.39 -21.37 -23.03
CA GLY A 161 24.77 -21.26 -22.55
C GLY A 161 25.82 -21.03 -23.63
N ALA A 162 27.07 -21.29 -23.26
CA ALA A 162 28.23 -21.01 -24.12
C ALA A 162 28.52 -22.15 -25.12
N CYS A 163 28.40 -23.40 -24.66
CA CYS A 163 28.72 -24.59 -25.44
C CYS A 163 28.09 -25.86 -24.83
N GLU A 164 28.43 -27.04 -25.35
CA GLU A 164 27.99 -28.31 -24.77
C GLU A 164 28.66 -28.57 -23.41
N PRO A 165 28.01 -29.29 -22.47
CA PRO A 165 28.54 -29.50 -21.12
C PRO A 165 29.94 -30.12 -21.07
N THR A 166 30.31 -30.93 -22.07
CA THR A 166 31.62 -31.61 -22.13
C THR A 166 32.71 -30.79 -22.82
N GLU A 167 32.38 -29.59 -23.30
CA GLU A 167 33.30 -28.74 -24.05
C GLU A 167 33.93 -27.65 -23.18
N ALA A 168 34.91 -26.96 -23.74
CA ALA A 168 35.52 -25.80 -23.13
C ALA A 168 35.03 -24.51 -23.80
N SER A 169 34.79 -23.47 -23.00
CA SER A 169 34.57 -22.12 -23.52
C SER A 169 35.11 -21.07 -22.55
N ASN A 170 35.42 -19.89 -23.06
CA ASN A 170 35.76 -18.71 -22.27
C ASN A 170 34.63 -17.69 -22.21
N ARG A 171 33.41 -18.04 -22.67
CA ARG A 171 32.27 -17.11 -22.66
C ARG A 171 31.55 -17.09 -21.30
N ARG A 172 31.38 -15.89 -20.74
CA ARG A 172 30.45 -15.58 -19.64
C ARG A 172 29.14 -14.97 -20.14
N ALA A 173 28.09 -15.11 -19.35
CA ALA A 173 26.82 -14.45 -19.63
C ALA A 173 26.95 -12.95 -19.39
N ILE A 174 27.30 -12.56 -18.16
CA ILE A 174 27.27 -11.16 -17.71
C ILE A 174 28.60 -10.72 -17.13
N LEU A 175 29.02 -9.51 -17.52
CA LEU A 175 30.12 -8.77 -16.94
C LEU A 175 29.64 -7.41 -16.42
N VAL A 176 29.92 -7.14 -15.14
CA VAL A 176 29.82 -5.82 -14.52
C VAL A 176 31.19 -5.48 -13.94
N GLU A 177 31.96 -4.70 -14.70
CA GLU A 177 33.36 -4.40 -14.37
C GLU A 177 33.56 -3.11 -13.57
N SER A 178 32.58 -2.22 -13.66
CA SER A 178 32.51 -0.88 -13.06
C SER A 178 31.06 -0.40 -13.19
N GLY A 179 30.64 0.53 -12.36
CA GLY A 179 29.33 1.16 -12.45
C GLY A 179 28.97 1.84 -11.14
N LYS A 180 28.25 2.97 -11.21
CA LYS A 180 27.83 3.75 -10.04
C LYS A 180 26.32 3.68 -9.82
N GLY A 181 25.55 3.56 -10.90
CA GLY A 181 24.12 3.34 -10.84
C GLY A 181 23.75 1.95 -10.34
N GLU A 182 22.49 1.81 -9.97
CA GLU A 182 21.91 0.54 -9.53
C GLU A 182 21.69 -0.41 -10.71
N LEU A 183 22.01 -1.68 -10.54
CA LEU A 183 21.65 -2.73 -11.48
C LEU A 183 20.68 -3.71 -10.84
N VAL A 184 19.59 -4.02 -11.53
CA VAL A 184 18.57 -4.98 -11.09
C VAL A 184 18.44 -6.10 -12.11
N PHE A 185 18.75 -7.33 -11.70
CA PHE A 185 18.53 -8.55 -12.46
C PHE A 185 17.37 -9.30 -11.82
N ASN A 186 16.21 -9.29 -12.47
CA ASN A 186 14.99 -9.86 -11.91
C ASN A 186 14.45 -10.96 -12.83
N ARG A 187 14.19 -12.16 -12.30
CA ARG A 187 13.70 -13.29 -13.11
C ARG A 187 14.55 -13.55 -14.34
N CYS A 188 15.80 -13.97 -14.12
CA CYS A 188 16.72 -14.36 -15.20
C CYS A 188 17.18 -15.81 -15.03
N TRP A 189 17.29 -16.55 -16.15
CA TRP A 189 17.68 -17.97 -16.18
C TRP A 189 19.04 -18.15 -16.83
N PHE A 190 19.98 -18.83 -16.18
CA PHE A 190 21.32 -19.11 -16.72
C PHE A 190 21.67 -20.60 -16.69
N GLU A 191 22.19 -21.16 -17.78
CA GLU A 191 22.65 -22.55 -17.81
C GLU A 191 23.87 -22.71 -18.72
N LEU A 192 24.76 -23.67 -18.41
CA LEU A 192 25.85 -24.11 -19.30
C LEU A 192 26.80 -22.98 -19.79
N TRP A 193 27.10 -22.01 -18.92
CA TRP A 193 28.10 -20.97 -19.20
C TRP A 193 29.51 -21.47 -18.86
N GLY A 194 30.48 -21.25 -19.75
CA GLY A 194 31.85 -21.78 -19.65
C GLY A 194 32.86 -20.87 -18.93
N GLU A 195 32.43 -19.68 -18.52
CA GLU A 195 33.19 -18.77 -17.66
C GLU A 195 32.27 -18.26 -16.53
N ASN A 196 32.75 -17.37 -15.65
CA ASN A 196 31.97 -16.81 -14.54
C ASN A 196 30.59 -16.36 -15.05
N THR A 197 29.52 -17.01 -14.62
CA THR A 197 28.17 -16.79 -15.18
C THR A 197 27.78 -15.33 -15.06
N ILE A 198 27.91 -14.80 -13.85
CA ILE A 198 27.79 -13.37 -13.54
C ILE A 198 29.07 -12.94 -12.84
N TYR A 199 29.84 -12.08 -13.50
CA TYR A 199 31.05 -11.48 -12.93
C TYR A 199 30.77 -10.04 -12.55
N ALA A 200 30.43 -9.79 -11.29
CA ALA A 200 30.00 -8.47 -10.80
C ALA A 200 30.60 -8.12 -9.43
N LYS A 201 31.87 -8.46 -9.22
CA LYS A 201 32.56 -8.24 -7.94
C LYS A 201 33.24 -6.88 -7.77
N LYS A 202 33.13 -5.98 -8.75
CA LYS A 202 33.82 -4.68 -8.78
C LYS A 202 32.95 -3.42 -8.63
N PRO A 203 31.67 -3.37 -9.08
CA PRO A 203 30.95 -2.10 -9.18
C PRO A 203 30.81 -1.41 -7.82
N GLU A 204 30.79 -0.08 -7.85
CA GLU A 204 30.49 0.80 -6.71
C GLU A 204 28.99 0.94 -6.44
N GLY A 205 28.20 0.89 -7.51
CA GLY A 205 26.75 0.94 -7.46
C GLY A 205 26.12 -0.35 -6.92
N PRO A 206 24.88 -0.28 -6.36
CA PRO A 206 24.17 -1.46 -5.89
C PRO A 206 23.88 -2.46 -7.00
N LEU A 207 23.98 -3.75 -6.68
CA LEU A 207 23.52 -4.85 -7.54
C LEU A 207 22.44 -5.66 -6.84
N LYS A 208 21.29 -5.81 -7.49
CA LYS A 208 20.13 -6.56 -6.99
C LYS A 208 19.87 -7.74 -7.92
N ILE A 209 20.03 -8.96 -7.42
CA ILE A 209 19.76 -10.21 -8.15
C ILE A 209 18.56 -10.89 -7.49
N TYR A 210 17.40 -10.75 -8.11
CA TYR A 210 16.11 -11.16 -7.55
C TYR A 210 15.47 -12.25 -8.42
N ASN A 211 14.88 -13.26 -7.78
CA ASN A 211 14.09 -14.29 -8.47
C ASN A 211 14.87 -14.97 -9.61
N CYS A 212 16.19 -15.15 -9.50
CA CYS A 212 17.02 -15.68 -10.59
C CYS A 212 17.35 -17.18 -10.41
N PHE A 213 17.66 -17.83 -11.53
CA PHE A 213 18.01 -19.24 -11.59
C PHE A 213 19.36 -19.43 -12.29
N TRP A 214 20.25 -20.23 -11.73
CA TRP A 214 21.42 -20.72 -12.46
C TRP A 214 21.73 -22.18 -12.17
N ARG A 215 22.01 -22.94 -13.23
CA ARG A 215 22.29 -24.38 -13.14
C ARG A 215 23.47 -24.80 -13.99
N ASN A 216 24.32 -25.68 -13.45
CA ASN A 216 25.43 -26.31 -14.16
C ASN A 216 26.22 -25.28 -14.98
N THR A 217 26.74 -24.26 -14.30
CA THR A 217 27.48 -23.15 -14.87
C THR A 217 28.88 -23.03 -14.27
N GLN A 218 29.78 -22.34 -14.96
CA GLN A 218 31.12 -22.13 -14.47
C GLN A 218 31.22 -20.93 -13.51
N VAL A 219 31.86 -21.16 -12.37
CA VAL A 219 32.06 -20.31 -11.18
C VAL A 219 30.79 -19.80 -10.49
N GLY A 220 29.65 -19.73 -11.18
CA GLY A 220 28.40 -19.19 -10.65
C GLY A 220 28.40 -17.67 -10.62
N VAL A 221 27.92 -17.10 -9.52
CA VAL A 221 27.75 -15.64 -9.33
C VAL A 221 28.87 -15.10 -8.44
N ARG A 222 29.59 -14.06 -8.90
CA ARG A 222 30.63 -13.37 -8.13
C ARG A 222 30.25 -11.92 -7.86
N ILE A 223 30.23 -11.52 -6.60
CA ILE A 223 29.64 -10.25 -6.12
C ILE A 223 30.52 -9.58 -5.06
N GLY A 224 30.21 -8.33 -4.73
CA GLY A 224 30.85 -7.58 -3.63
C GLY A 224 29.86 -7.15 -2.54
N GLY A 225 30.26 -6.17 -1.73
CA GLY A 225 29.55 -5.71 -0.55
C GLY A 225 28.25 -4.97 -0.83
N ARG A 226 28.05 -4.28 -1.96
CA ARG A 226 26.76 -3.61 -2.24
C ARG A 226 25.86 -4.49 -3.10
N THR A 227 25.57 -5.70 -2.63
CA THR A 227 24.82 -6.68 -3.44
C THR A 227 23.77 -7.42 -2.65
N GLU A 228 22.59 -7.58 -3.26
CA GLU A 228 21.53 -8.44 -2.77
C GLU A 228 21.29 -9.61 -3.73
N VAL A 229 21.23 -10.83 -3.21
CA VAL A 229 20.79 -12.04 -3.90
C VAL A 229 19.58 -12.56 -3.15
N ARG A 230 18.38 -12.40 -3.71
CA ARG A 230 17.13 -12.75 -3.04
C ARG A 230 16.25 -13.65 -3.87
N ASN A 231 15.61 -14.62 -3.22
CA ASN A 231 14.67 -15.54 -3.84
C ASN A 231 15.25 -16.29 -5.06
N CYS A 232 16.54 -16.62 -5.01
CA CYS A 232 17.27 -17.25 -6.11
C CYS A 232 17.46 -18.75 -5.90
N VAL A 233 17.69 -19.45 -7.01
CA VAL A 233 17.94 -20.90 -7.02
C VAL A 233 19.24 -21.22 -7.76
N SER A 234 20.13 -21.94 -7.09
CA SER A 234 21.40 -22.43 -7.63
C SER A 234 21.43 -23.95 -7.64
N ILE A 235 21.62 -24.56 -8.81
CA ILE A 235 21.71 -26.01 -8.95
C ILE A 235 23.06 -26.41 -9.53
N LYS A 236 23.74 -27.34 -8.87
CA LYS A 236 24.91 -28.06 -9.38
C LYS A 236 24.69 -29.54 -9.17
N ASP A 237 24.27 -30.24 -10.22
CA ASP A 237 23.88 -31.64 -10.18
C ASP A 237 24.40 -32.46 -11.36
N ASP A 238 25.05 -31.82 -12.34
CA ASP A 238 25.61 -32.50 -13.51
C ASP A 238 26.88 -31.79 -14.01
N ILE A 239 27.56 -32.37 -14.98
CA ILE A 239 28.68 -31.76 -15.69
C ILE A 239 28.27 -30.43 -16.35
N HIS A 240 29.21 -29.50 -16.43
CA HIS A 240 29.07 -28.22 -17.12
C HIS A 240 30.36 -27.90 -17.88
N PRO A 241 30.33 -26.92 -18.82
CA PRO A 241 31.51 -26.57 -19.59
C PRO A 241 32.69 -26.12 -18.73
N VAL A 242 33.90 -26.35 -19.21
CA VAL A 242 35.14 -25.96 -18.53
C VAL A 242 35.71 -24.66 -19.10
N GLN A 243 36.46 -23.91 -18.30
CA GLN A 243 37.20 -22.75 -18.78
C GLN A 243 38.30 -23.18 -19.74
N SER A 244 38.26 -22.73 -21.00
CA SER A 244 39.28 -23.08 -21.99
C SER A 244 40.69 -22.61 -21.59
N TRP A 245 40.80 -21.41 -20.99
CA TRP A 245 42.12 -20.84 -20.70
C TRP A 245 42.84 -21.45 -19.50
N SER A 246 42.10 -21.91 -18.48
CA SER A 246 42.66 -22.43 -17.22
C SER A 246 42.48 -23.95 -17.07
N GLY A 247 41.57 -24.56 -17.84
CA GLY A 247 41.07 -25.91 -17.60
C GLY A 247 40.21 -26.03 -16.33
N GLY A 248 39.86 -24.90 -15.71
CA GLY A 248 39.06 -24.89 -14.49
C GLY A 248 37.63 -25.37 -14.75
N SER A 249 37.13 -26.24 -13.88
CA SER A 249 35.73 -26.69 -13.86
C SER A 249 35.28 -26.59 -12.41
N LEU A 250 34.44 -25.60 -12.10
CA LEU A 250 33.97 -25.35 -10.75
C LEU A 250 32.75 -24.44 -10.77
N GLN A 251 31.61 -24.90 -10.27
CA GLN A 251 30.45 -24.06 -9.96
C GLN A 251 30.41 -23.75 -8.46
N ARG A 252 30.27 -22.48 -8.09
CA ARG A 252 29.81 -22.06 -6.76
C ARG A 252 28.39 -21.51 -6.89
N GLY A 253 27.69 -21.32 -5.77
CA GLY A 253 26.39 -20.65 -5.81
C GLY A 253 26.62 -19.14 -5.90
N VAL A 254 26.98 -18.55 -4.76
CA VAL A 254 27.36 -17.14 -4.63
C VAL A 254 28.77 -17.05 -4.04
N SER A 255 29.63 -16.27 -4.69
CA SER A 255 31.01 -16.02 -4.26
C SER A 255 31.20 -14.54 -3.97
N VAL A 256 31.31 -14.20 -2.69
CA VAL A 256 31.54 -12.85 -2.18
C VAL A 256 33.03 -12.53 -2.21
N GLU A 257 33.38 -11.47 -2.93
CA GLU A 257 34.76 -11.04 -3.17
C GLU A 257 34.87 -9.50 -3.25
N GLY A 258 35.33 -8.87 -2.16
CA GLY A 258 35.62 -7.43 -2.13
C GLY A 258 36.88 -7.03 -2.90
N VAL A 259 36.93 -5.78 -3.37
CA VAL A 259 38.07 -5.21 -4.11
C VAL A 259 38.62 -3.97 -3.39
N VAL A 260 39.91 -4.01 -3.06
CA VAL A 260 40.69 -2.88 -2.48
C VAL A 260 42.08 -2.80 -3.15
N PRO A 261 42.62 -1.61 -3.47
CA PRO A 261 42.03 -0.31 -3.18
C PRO A 261 40.85 -0.04 -4.10
N ALA A 262 39.84 0.65 -3.60
CA ALA A 262 38.75 1.15 -4.42
C ALA A 262 39.32 2.12 -5.48
N ASP A 263 38.62 2.22 -6.60
CA ASP A 263 38.82 3.24 -7.63
C ASP A 263 37.45 3.88 -7.96
N PRO A 264 36.91 4.70 -7.04
CA PRO A 264 35.58 5.30 -7.19
C PRO A 264 35.49 6.27 -8.37
N GLU A 265 36.61 6.82 -8.84
CA GLU A 265 36.61 7.64 -10.07
C GLU A 265 36.12 6.81 -11.27
N ASN A 266 36.48 5.53 -11.32
CA ASN A 266 36.07 4.58 -12.35
C ASN A 266 34.87 3.71 -11.93
N GLY A 267 34.17 4.02 -10.83
CA GLY A 267 33.00 3.27 -10.37
C GLY A 267 33.34 1.87 -9.86
N ILE A 268 34.49 1.71 -9.21
CA ILE A 268 34.96 0.44 -8.64
C ILE A 268 35.08 0.60 -7.12
N ASN A 269 34.14 0.04 -6.36
CA ASN A 269 34.24 -0.06 -4.90
C ASN A 269 33.27 -1.12 -4.39
N SER A 270 33.79 -2.30 -4.08
CA SER A 270 32.95 -3.46 -3.77
C SER A 270 33.33 -4.15 -2.47
N TYR A 271 34.22 -3.55 -1.67
CA TYR A 271 34.47 -3.99 -0.30
C TYR A 271 33.40 -3.44 0.66
N GLU A 272 33.10 -2.15 0.56
CA GLU A 272 32.13 -1.49 1.45
C GLU A 272 30.70 -2.04 1.24
N GLY A 273 29.91 -2.04 2.31
CA GLY A 273 28.51 -2.45 2.33
C GLY A 273 28.24 -3.93 2.64
N THR A 274 26.96 -4.30 2.62
CA THR A 274 26.46 -5.63 3.00
C THR A 274 26.10 -6.53 1.82
N ALA A 275 26.85 -7.62 1.63
CA ALA A 275 26.44 -8.69 0.73
C ALA A 275 25.31 -9.50 1.38
N THR A 276 24.09 -9.34 0.89
CA THR A 276 22.90 -10.04 1.40
C THR A 276 22.56 -11.22 0.51
N ILE A 277 22.48 -12.43 1.07
CA ILE A 277 21.97 -13.64 0.43
C ILE A 277 20.76 -14.10 1.23
N ALA A 278 19.55 -13.97 0.67
CA ALA A 278 18.33 -14.28 1.41
C ALA A 278 17.27 -15.01 0.60
N ASP A 279 16.38 -15.72 1.29
CA ASP A 279 15.19 -16.38 0.73
C ASP A 279 15.51 -17.36 -0.42
N SER A 280 16.73 -17.91 -0.41
CA SER A 280 17.33 -18.60 -1.57
C SER A 280 17.65 -20.07 -1.29
N ASP A 281 17.69 -20.85 -2.37
CA ASP A 281 17.89 -22.30 -2.33
C ASP A 281 19.11 -22.74 -3.14
N PHE A 282 19.92 -23.60 -2.53
CA PHE A 282 21.13 -24.14 -3.15
C PHE A 282 21.10 -25.66 -3.14
N TYR A 283 21.03 -26.28 -4.31
CA TYR A 283 21.14 -27.73 -4.49
C TYR A 283 22.45 -28.06 -5.19
N HIS A 284 23.50 -28.27 -4.40
CA HIS A 284 24.86 -28.52 -4.87
C HIS A 284 25.26 -29.95 -4.54
N ARG A 285 24.76 -30.89 -5.34
CA ARG A 285 24.91 -32.33 -5.10
C ARG A 285 25.42 -33.03 -6.35
N TYR A 286 26.71 -32.85 -6.61
CA TYR A 286 27.41 -33.54 -7.67
C TYR A 286 28.77 -34.01 -7.14
N PRO A 287 28.94 -35.31 -6.83
CA PRO A 287 30.18 -35.86 -6.27
C PRO A 287 31.34 -35.82 -7.27
N ASP A 288 31.88 -34.64 -7.49
CA ASP A 288 33.02 -34.37 -8.37
C ASP A 288 33.65 -33.04 -7.96
N SER A 289 34.92 -32.86 -8.32
CA SER A 289 35.70 -31.66 -8.00
C SER A 289 35.17 -30.35 -8.63
N SER A 290 34.22 -30.43 -9.57
CA SER A 290 33.53 -29.27 -10.15
C SER A 290 32.38 -28.72 -9.29
N CYS A 291 31.96 -29.42 -8.23
CA CYS A 291 30.91 -28.92 -7.33
C CYS A 291 31.52 -28.11 -6.19
N GLY A 292 31.42 -26.79 -6.23
CA GLY A 292 31.92 -25.90 -5.17
C GLY A 292 30.88 -25.58 -4.10
N GLY A 293 31.35 -24.92 -3.04
CA GLY A 293 30.51 -24.40 -1.97
C GLY A 293 29.38 -23.50 -2.51
N PRO A 294 28.14 -23.71 -2.05
CA PRO A 294 27.00 -22.84 -2.28
C PRO A 294 27.23 -21.37 -1.96
N ILE A 295 27.79 -21.03 -0.79
CA ILE A 295 28.05 -19.63 -0.40
C ILE A 295 29.49 -19.51 0.07
N THR A 296 30.29 -18.67 -0.58
CA THR A 296 31.72 -18.60 -0.31
C THR A 296 32.19 -17.16 -0.19
N ALA A 297 33.05 -16.88 0.77
CA ALA A 297 33.69 -15.58 0.96
C ALA A 297 35.21 -15.77 1.05
N SER A 298 35.86 -15.96 -0.09
CA SER A 298 37.32 -16.15 -0.14
C SER A 298 38.12 -14.85 0.06
N ALA A 299 37.48 -13.71 -0.19
CA ALA A 299 37.99 -12.37 0.09
C ALA A 299 36.78 -11.52 0.54
N PRO A 300 36.34 -11.65 1.79
CA PRO A 300 35.07 -11.06 2.23
C PRO A 300 35.00 -9.55 1.98
N CYS A 301 33.78 -9.07 1.74
CA CYS A 301 33.44 -7.65 1.87
C CYS A 301 33.29 -7.27 3.35
N GLU A 302 33.00 -6.00 3.61
CA GLU A 302 32.80 -5.43 4.95
C GLU A 302 31.76 -6.22 5.75
N GLU A 303 30.59 -6.48 5.17
CA GLU A 303 29.52 -7.20 5.85
C GLU A 303 28.89 -8.29 4.98
N ILE A 304 28.48 -9.41 5.61
CA ILE A 304 27.77 -10.50 4.95
C ILE A 304 26.53 -10.88 5.78
N ASN A 305 25.36 -10.92 5.11
CA ASN A 305 24.09 -11.31 5.72
C ASN A 305 23.49 -12.50 4.97
N ILE A 306 23.47 -13.67 5.61
CA ILE A 306 22.80 -14.88 5.12
C ILE A 306 21.51 -15.06 5.92
N ASN A 307 20.35 -15.04 5.27
CA ASN A 307 19.05 -15.08 5.96
C ASN A 307 18.02 -15.92 5.23
N ASN A 308 17.37 -16.87 5.90
CA ASN A 308 16.32 -17.70 5.29
C ASN A 308 16.83 -18.46 4.05
N VAL A 309 17.88 -19.28 4.23
CA VAL A 309 18.57 -19.99 3.14
C VAL A 309 18.56 -21.49 3.40
N ARG A 310 18.27 -22.29 2.38
CA ARG A 310 18.35 -23.75 2.44
C ARG A 310 19.40 -24.29 1.50
N ILE A 311 20.19 -25.24 1.98
CA ILE A 311 21.32 -25.80 1.25
C ILE A 311 21.30 -27.32 1.36
N SER A 312 21.46 -28.01 0.22
CA SER A 312 21.87 -29.41 0.20
C SER A 312 23.18 -29.56 -0.54
N TYR A 313 24.19 -30.11 0.14
CA TYR A 313 25.58 -30.12 -0.32
C TYR A 313 26.21 -31.52 -0.29
N ASN A 314 26.78 -31.92 -1.43
CA ASN A 314 27.65 -33.09 -1.56
C ASN A 314 28.62 -32.89 -2.72
N SER A 315 29.91 -33.07 -2.46
CA SER A 315 31.00 -32.79 -3.41
C SER A 315 32.26 -33.61 -3.11
N GLU A 316 33.14 -33.74 -4.11
CA GLU A 316 34.54 -34.19 -3.93
C GLU A 316 35.54 -33.01 -3.85
N LYS A 317 35.07 -31.78 -4.01
CA LYS A 317 35.88 -30.57 -3.89
C LYS A 317 36.12 -30.24 -2.42
N TYR A 318 37.37 -29.95 -2.06
CA TYR A 318 37.75 -29.41 -0.75
C TYR A 318 37.25 -27.97 -0.53
N HIS A 319 35.93 -27.80 -0.44
CA HIS A 319 35.23 -26.60 -0.04
C HIS A 319 34.13 -26.97 0.94
N ASP A 320 33.92 -26.15 1.95
CA ASP A 320 32.75 -26.21 2.83
C ASP A 320 31.50 -25.69 2.11
N ALA A 321 30.32 -25.98 2.66
CA ALA A 321 29.07 -25.54 2.03
C ALA A 321 28.89 -24.01 2.15
N ILE A 322 29.15 -23.49 3.35
CA ILE A 322 29.30 -22.06 3.64
C ILE A 322 30.69 -21.85 4.23
N TYR A 323 31.47 -20.92 3.68
CA TYR A 323 32.75 -20.55 4.31
C TYR A 323 33.20 -19.11 4.13
N THR A 324 33.93 -18.62 5.13
CA THR A 324 34.81 -17.44 5.05
C THR A 324 36.27 -17.88 5.08
N LEU A 325 37.17 -17.17 4.39
CA LEU A 325 38.62 -17.39 4.48
C LEU A 325 39.32 -16.11 4.92
N ASN A 326 40.50 -16.25 5.54
CA ASN A 326 41.46 -15.15 5.68
C ASN A 326 42.04 -14.81 4.30
N GLY A 327 41.25 -14.05 3.54
CA GLY A 327 41.58 -13.61 2.20
C GLY A 327 42.59 -12.48 2.20
N ARG A 328 43.18 -12.22 1.03
CA ARG A 328 43.91 -10.99 0.77
C ARG A 328 43.17 -10.13 -0.23
N MET A 329 43.17 -8.84 0.03
CA MET A 329 42.76 -7.80 -0.89
C MET A 329 43.71 -7.69 -2.09
N ASN A 330 43.27 -7.05 -3.17
CA ASN A 330 44.10 -6.89 -4.37
C ASN A 330 45.34 -6.00 -4.12
N ASN A 331 45.31 -5.11 -3.12
CA ASN A 331 46.48 -4.35 -2.67
C ASN A 331 47.46 -5.16 -1.79
N GLY A 332 47.10 -6.39 -1.42
CA GLY A 332 47.93 -7.29 -0.60
C GLY A 332 47.66 -7.23 0.90
N ASP A 333 46.78 -6.33 1.36
CA ASP A 333 46.31 -6.29 2.75
C ASP A 333 45.42 -7.50 3.06
N ASP A 334 45.28 -7.84 4.34
CA ASP A 334 44.33 -8.87 4.76
C ASP A 334 42.90 -8.32 4.57
N ALA A 335 42.01 -9.13 3.99
CA ALA A 335 40.59 -8.77 3.96
C ALA A 335 40.07 -8.68 5.40
N ASN A 336 39.14 -7.76 5.68
CA ASN A 336 38.56 -7.58 7.00
C ASN A 336 37.05 -7.83 6.92
N LEU A 337 36.58 -8.96 7.46
CA LEU A 337 35.15 -9.17 7.64
C LEU A 337 34.71 -8.46 8.92
N GLU A 338 33.90 -7.42 8.81
CA GLU A 338 33.47 -6.64 9.97
C GLU A 338 32.22 -7.23 10.60
N TYR A 339 31.27 -7.65 9.78
CA TYR A 339 30.00 -8.19 10.26
C TYR A 339 29.59 -9.47 9.54
N LEU A 340 29.15 -10.48 10.29
CA LEU A 340 28.56 -11.70 9.73
C LEU A 340 27.28 -12.10 10.47
N LYS A 341 26.21 -12.27 9.70
CA LYS A 341 24.91 -12.80 10.15
C LYS A 341 24.56 -14.07 9.37
N ILE A 342 24.10 -15.10 10.08
CA ILE A 342 23.63 -16.38 9.51
C ILE A 342 22.35 -16.79 10.23
N LYS A 343 21.19 -16.31 9.77
CA LYS A 343 19.90 -16.49 10.44
C LYS A 343 18.96 -17.35 9.60
N ASN A 344 18.16 -18.19 10.26
CA ASN A 344 17.21 -19.11 9.63
C ASN A 344 17.83 -19.88 8.46
N THR A 345 19.06 -20.38 8.65
CA THR A 345 19.83 -21.04 7.59
C THR A 345 19.93 -22.54 7.86
N GLU A 346 19.57 -23.34 6.86
CA GLU A 346 19.48 -24.78 6.95
C GLU A 346 20.45 -25.45 5.97
N VAL A 347 21.34 -26.30 6.46
CA VAL A 347 22.39 -26.93 5.64
C VAL A 347 22.42 -28.43 5.86
N HIS A 348 22.02 -29.19 4.85
CA HIS A 348 22.26 -30.63 4.76
C HIS A 348 23.61 -30.85 4.08
N ASN A 349 24.62 -31.29 4.82
CA ASN A 349 25.96 -31.56 4.31
C ASN A 349 26.29 -33.06 4.36
N ASP A 350 26.57 -33.66 3.20
CA ASP A 350 27.04 -35.04 3.08
C ASP A 350 28.50 -35.15 2.62
N HIS A 351 29.25 -34.04 2.59
CA HIS A 351 30.67 -34.10 2.27
C HIS A 351 31.44 -34.82 3.40
N ASP A 352 32.26 -35.81 3.04
CA ASP A 352 33.05 -36.62 3.99
C ASP A 352 34.03 -35.85 4.90
N TYR A 353 34.52 -34.68 4.48
CA TYR A 353 35.66 -34.00 5.11
C TYR A 353 35.49 -32.48 5.26
N GLN A 354 34.50 -31.87 4.62
CA GLN A 354 34.30 -30.42 4.64
C GLN A 354 33.05 -30.09 5.46
N TYR A 355 33.05 -28.94 6.08
CA TYR A 355 32.02 -28.52 7.02
C TYR A 355 30.76 -28.00 6.31
N ALA A 356 29.63 -28.07 7.01
CA ALA A 356 28.43 -27.37 6.60
C ALA A 356 28.65 -25.85 6.69
N VAL A 357 29.28 -25.39 7.77
CA VAL A 357 29.71 -24.00 7.94
C VAL A 357 31.14 -23.96 8.48
N SER A 358 32.08 -23.35 7.77
CA SER A 358 33.43 -23.07 8.25
C SER A 358 33.67 -21.57 8.40
N ILE A 359 34.27 -21.15 9.51
CA ILE A 359 34.63 -19.75 9.76
C ILE A 359 36.15 -19.64 9.80
N GLY A 360 36.75 -19.39 8.63
CA GLY A 360 38.19 -19.20 8.52
C GLY A 360 38.64 -17.82 9.00
N GLN A 361 37.84 -16.80 8.72
CA GLN A 361 38.00 -15.44 9.26
C GLN A 361 36.82 -15.12 10.17
N GLU A 362 37.08 -14.90 11.46
CA GLU A 362 36.06 -14.42 12.39
C GLU A 362 35.71 -12.95 12.07
N PRO A 363 34.42 -12.58 12.12
CA PRO A 363 34.02 -11.19 11.97
C PRO A 363 34.40 -10.37 13.22
N ASN A 364 34.50 -9.05 13.07
CA ASN A 364 34.65 -8.15 14.22
C ASN A 364 33.38 -8.17 15.10
N GLU A 365 32.20 -8.26 14.48
CA GLU A 365 30.89 -8.31 15.11
C GLU A 365 30.03 -9.44 14.53
N TRP A 366 29.32 -10.14 15.39
CA TRP A 366 28.35 -11.16 15.01
C TRP A 366 26.94 -10.59 15.01
N GLY A 367 26.20 -10.84 13.94
CA GLY A 367 24.76 -10.71 13.92
C GLY A 367 24.03 -11.91 14.53
N ASP A 368 22.71 -11.98 14.32
CA ASP A 368 21.92 -13.16 14.67
C ASP A 368 22.48 -14.41 13.97
N VAL A 369 22.85 -15.42 14.76
CA VAL A 369 23.23 -16.75 14.26
C VAL A 369 22.22 -17.77 14.74
N ALA A 370 21.48 -18.38 13.81
CA ALA A 370 20.49 -19.41 14.13
C ALA A 370 20.15 -20.25 12.89
N GLY A 371 19.91 -21.55 13.09
CA GLY A 371 19.48 -22.47 12.04
C GLY A 371 19.81 -23.93 12.36
N VAL A 372 19.79 -24.78 11.32
CA VAL A 372 19.94 -26.24 11.45
C VAL A 372 21.04 -26.74 10.52
N LEU A 373 22.04 -27.41 11.09
CA LEU A 373 23.07 -28.14 10.37
C LEU A 373 22.78 -29.64 10.52
N GLY A 374 22.83 -30.39 9.42
CA GLY A 374 22.63 -31.84 9.40
C GLY A 374 23.37 -32.54 8.26
N GLY A 375 22.96 -33.78 7.97
CA GLY A 375 23.63 -34.65 6.99
C GLY A 375 24.76 -35.51 7.58
N SER A 376 25.42 -36.34 6.75
CA SER A 376 26.47 -37.27 7.21
C SER A 376 27.85 -36.65 7.41
N GLY A 377 28.06 -35.43 6.91
CA GLY A 377 29.34 -34.74 6.92
C GLY A 377 29.63 -33.94 8.20
N PRO A 378 30.86 -33.39 8.33
CA PRO A 378 31.20 -32.45 9.39
C PRO A 378 30.26 -31.24 9.43
N GLN A 379 29.92 -30.77 10.64
CA GLN A 379 28.92 -29.73 10.85
C GLN A 379 29.57 -28.33 10.82
N THR A 380 30.47 -28.04 11.75
CA THR A 380 31.23 -26.78 11.78
C THR A 380 32.55 -26.94 12.53
N ASP A 381 33.53 -26.09 12.21
CA ASP A 381 34.79 -25.91 12.95
C ASP A 381 34.75 -24.70 13.91
N SER A 382 33.70 -23.89 13.86
CA SER A 382 33.55 -22.70 14.70
C SER A 382 32.80 -23.03 15.98
N SER A 383 33.44 -22.75 17.11
CA SER A 383 32.79 -22.89 18.43
C SER A 383 31.61 -21.94 18.60
N TYR A 384 31.62 -20.77 17.95
CA TYR A 384 30.52 -19.81 17.98
C TYR A 384 29.30 -20.39 17.25
N ILE A 385 29.47 -20.84 16.00
CA ILE A 385 28.39 -21.48 15.21
C ILE A 385 27.84 -22.71 15.94
N GLN A 386 28.72 -23.56 16.49
CA GLN A 386 28.32 -24.77 17.20
C GLN A 386 27.42 -24.48 18.42
N ASN A 387 27.63 -23.35 19.10
CA ASN A 387 26.86 -22.97 20.28
C ASN A 387 25.51 -22.32 19.95
N GLN A 388 25.37 -21.72 18.76
CA GLN A 388 24.18 -20.96 18.37
C GLN A 388 23.22 -21.75 17.46
N MET A 389 23.72 -22.69 16.65
CA MET A 389 22.92 -23.48 15.71
C MET A 389 22.65 -24.90 16.22
N THR A 390 21.54 -25.48 15.77
CA THR A 390 21.25 -26.91 16.00
C THR A 390 22.17 -27.73 15.10
N THR A 391 23.05 -28.57 15.67
CA THR A 391 23.95 -29.45 14.91
C THR A 391 23.45 -30.90 14.93
N ASN A 392 23.71 -31.65 13.85
CA ASN A 392 23.14 -32.99 13.64
C ASN A 392 21.60 -33.01 13.68
N GLY A 393 20.99 -31.92 13.23
CA GLY A 393 19.54 -31.82 13.05
C GLY A 393 19.09 -32.43 11.72
N ASP A 394 17.84 -32.12 11.36
CA ASP A 394 17.20 -32.55 10.12
C ASP A 394 16.78 -31.31 9.31
N PRO A 395 17.68 -30.79 8.45
CA PRO A 395 17.42 -29.57 7.68
C PRO A 395 16.32 -29.79 6.64
N THR A 396 15.44 -28.80 6.49
CA THR A 396 14.45 -28.72 5.42
C THR A 396 15.14 -28.73 4.05
N PRO A 397 14.78 -29.64 3.12
CA PRO A 397 15.39 -29.67 1.80
C PRO A 397 15.14 -28.37 1.01
N PRO A 398 16.09 -27.98 0.13
CA PRO A 398 15.91 -26.81 -0.72
C PRO A 398 14.80 -27.02 -1.75
N ASP A 399 14.06 -25.95 -2.06
CA ASP A 399 13.13 -25.92 -3.18
C ASP A 399 13.90 -25.67 -4.49
N THR A 400 13.90 -26.66 -5.37
CA THR A 400 14.65 -26.65 -6.63
C THR A 400 13.84 -26.15 -7.82
N ARG A 401 12.59 -25.73 -7.61
CA ARG A 401 11.76 -25.16 -8.67
C ARG A 401 12.37 -23.84 -9.15
N PRO A 402 12.68 -23.70 -10.46
CA PRO A 402 13.20 -22.46 -11.00
C PRO A 402 12.17 -21.32 -10.82
N PRO A 403 12.61 -20.09 -10.48
CA PRO A 403 11.69 -18.97 -10.35
C PRO A 403 11.04 -18.48 -11.66
N LEU A 404 11.53 -18.96 -12.80
CA LEU A 404 10.88 -18.78 -14.10
C LEU A 404 10.38 -20.13 -14.62
N PRO A 405 9.28 -20.18 -15.37
CA PRO A 405 8.96 -21.36 -16.16
C PRO A 405 10.08 -21.66 -17.17
N SER A 406 10.06 -22.86 -17.77
CA SER A 406 11.01 -23.20 -18.82
C SER A 406 10.98 -22.20 -19.97
N ALA A 407 12.12 -21.95 -20.61
CA ALA A 407 12.22 -21.04 -21.74
C ALA A 407 11.15 -21.31 -22.81
N PRO A 408 10.51 -20.26 -23.36
CA PRO A 408 9.47 -20.44 -24.36
C PRO A 408 10.04 -21.09 -25.64
N PRO A 409 9.21 -21.79 -26.42
CA PRO A 409 9.57 -22.30 -27.74
C PRO A 409 10.05 -21.20 -28.69
N LEU A 410 10.72 -21.61 -29.77
CA LEU A 410 11.21 -20.72 -30.81
C LEU A 410 10.04 -19.90 -31.42
N GLY A 411 10.18 -18.57 -31.42
CA GLY A 411 9.18 -17.63 -31.94
C GLY A 411 8.15 -17.13 -30.92
N GLU A 412 8.22 -17.59 -29.67
CA GLU A 412 7.43 -17.08 -28.56
C GLU A 412 8.31 -16.25 -27.61
N VAL A 413 7.69 -15.31 -26.89
CA VAL A 413 8.38 -14.48 -25.90
C VAL A 413 7.73 -14.58 -24.52
N PRO A 414 8.52 -14.40 -23.44
CA PRO A 414 8.00 -14.44 -22.08
C PRO A 414 6.86 -13.43 -21.89
N LEU A 415 5.86 -13.77 -21.07
CA LEU A 415 4.82 -12.83 -20.62
C LEU A 415 4.05 -12.10 -21.74
N GLN A 416 3.95 -12.69 -22.94
CA GLN A 416 3.30 -12.06 -24.09
C GLN A 416 1.84 -11.62 -23.81
N SER A 417 1.12 -12.38 -22.96
CA SER A 417 -0.27 -12.10 -22.60
C SER A 417 -0.44 -11.51 -21.19
N ALA A 418 0.64 -11.04 -20.56
CA ALA A 418 0.57 -10.46 -19.23
C ALA A 418 0.06 -9.02 -19.30
N GLN A 419 -0.71 -8.60 -18.28
CA GLN A 419 -1.05 -7.21 -18.04
C GLN A 419 -0.03 -6.60 -17.07
N LEU A 420 0.42 -5.38 -17.31
CA LEU A 420 1.30 -4.65 -16.41
C LEU A 420 0.47 -3.75 -15.49
N VAL A 421 0.35 -4.15 -14.22
CA VAL A 421 -0.21 -3.31 -13.16
C VAL A 421 0.91 -2.42 -12.62
N ARG A 422 0.66 -1.12 -12.51
CA ARG A 422 1.57 -0.15 -11.86
C ARG A 422 0.82 0.63 -10.80
N ILE A 423 1.46 0.79 -9.65
CA ILE A 423 0.94 1.45 -8.45
C ILE A 423 1.92 2.56 -8.09
N ASP A 424 1.52 3.80 -8.32
CA ASP A 424 2.38 4.98 -8.20
C ASP A 424 1.98 5.82 -6.97
N ASN A 425 2.89 5.91 -6.00
CA ASN A 425 2.69 6.67 -4.77
C ASN A 425 3.64 7.88 -4.65
N THR A 426 4.18 8.37 -5.78
CA THR A 426 5.21 9.43 -5.78
C THR A 426 4.73 10.81 -5.35
N GLY A 427 3.43 11.09 -5.47
CA GLY A 427 2.83 12.38 -5.16
C GLY A 427 2.01 12.43 -3.87
N ASN A 428 2.08 11.39 -3.04
CA ASN A 428 1.31 11.28 -1.81
C ASN A 428 2.24 11.20 -0.59
N ASP A 429 1.74 11.67 0.55
CA ASP A 429 2.49 11.70 1.81
C ASP A 429 2.18 10.50 2.72
N SER A 430 1.18 9.68 2.36
CA SER A 430 0.75 8.49 3.11
C SER A 430 1.08 7.19 2.39
N VAL A 431 1.23 6.11 3.17
CA VAL A 431 1.43 4.76 2.65
C VAL A 431 0.16 4.30 1.94
N ALA A 432 0.30 3.72 0.75
CA ALA A 432 -0.81 3.05 0.07
C ALA A 432 -0.71 1.53 0.25
N SER A 433 -1.84 0.83 0.38
CA SER A 433 -1.86 -0.64 0.38
C SER A 433 -2.30 -1.17 -0.99
N TYR A 434 -1.86 -2.38 -1.31
CA TYR A 434 -2.25 -3.05 -2.54
C TYR A 434 -2.50 -4.53 -2.33
N GLN A 435 -3.42 -5.05 -3.12
CA GLN A 435 -3.64 -6.46 -3.33
C GLN A 435 -4.07 -6.71 -4.77
N ILE A 436 -3.44 -7.71 -5.39
CA ILE A 436 -3.68 -8.13 -6.77
C ILE A 436 -3.83 -9.64 -6.76
N THR A 437 -4.93 -10.14 -7.32
CA THR A 437 -5.11 -11.56 -7.59
C THR A 437 -5.08 -11.77 -9.11
N GLY A 438 -4.15 -12.58 -9.58
CA GLY A 438 -4.04 -12.96 -10.99
C GLY A 438 -4.75 -14.27 -11.29
N GLY A 439 -5.11 -14.49 -12.56
CA GLY A 439 -5.68 -15.76 -13.01
C GLY A 439 -4.67 -16.90 -13.07
N THR A 440 -3.37 -16.58 -13.08
CA THR A 440 -2.30 -17.58 -13.03
C THR A 440 -1.17 -17.12 -12.12
N TYR A 441 -0.47 -16.02 -12.44
CA TYR A 441 0.64 -15.50 -11.64
C TYR A 441 0.63 -13.99 -11.60
N VAL A 442 0.99 -13.42 -10.46
CA VAL A 442 1.38 -12.02 -10.25
C VAL A 442 2.89 -12.00 -10.02
N LEU A 443 3.63 -11.21 -10.79
CA LEU A 443 5.10 -11.28 -10.86
C LEU A 443 5.70 -9.88 -10.67
N PRO A 444 6.61 -9.64 -9.70
CA PRO A 444 7.07 -8.29 -9.33
C PRO A 444 7.93 -7.69 -10.43
N ALA A 445 7.57 -6.54 -10.96
CA ALA A 445 8.16 -5.96 -12.16
C ALA A 445 8.88 -4.64 -11.86
N GLY A 446 10.03 -4.42 -12.50
CA GLY A 446 10.81 -3.19 -12.38
C GLY A 446 10.50 -2.17 -13.48
N ASP A 447 9.47 -2.39 -14.28
CA ASP A 447 9.20 -1.64 -15.51
C ASP A 447 8.97 -0.14 -15.27
N ASN A 448 9.50 0.67 -16.19
CA ASN A 448 9.34 2.13 -16.21
C ASN A 448 9.76 2.77 -14.88
N GLY A 449 10.92 2.37 -14.37
CA GLY A 449 11.47 2.92 -13.11
C GLY A 449 10.85 2.37 -11.83
N ALA A 450 9.95 1.39 -11.89
CA ALA A 450 9.35 0.80 -10.69
C ALA A 450 10.40 0.04 -9.84
N THR A 451 10.22 0.13 -8.53
CA THR A 451 10.96 -0.64 -7.53
C THR A 451 10.47 -2.07 -7.53
N VAL A 452 11.41 -3.03 -7.63
CA VAL A 452 11.10 -4.46 -7.48
C VAL A 452 11.07 -4.79 -5.99
N ALA A 453 9.87 -4.76 -5.41
CA ALA A 453 9.67 -5.15 -4.02
C ALA A 453 9.93 -6.65 -3.83
N MET A 454 10.61 -7.01 -2.74
CA MET A 454 10.80 -8.41 -2.32
C MET A 454 9.74 -8.89 -1.34
N ASP A 455 9.04 -7.96 -0.69
CA ASP A 455 8.01 -8.21 0.31
C ASP A 455 6.63 -7.94 -0.30
N TRP A 456 6.11 -8.90 -1.06
CA TRP A 456 4.92 -8.70 -1.91
C TRP A 456 3.95 -9.88 -1.95
N GLY A 457 4.21 -10.98 -1.25
CA GLY A 457 3.26 -12.10 -1.14
C GLY A 457 1.99 -11.72 -0.35
N PRO A 458 1.01 -12.62 -0.23
CA PRO A 458 -0.29 -12.35 0.41
C PRO A 458 -0.20 -11.84 1.88
N ASN A 459 0.94 -12.05 2.53
CA ASN A 459 1.23 -11.59 3.89
C ASN A 459 2.42 -10.60 3.94
N GLY A 460 2.73 -9.93 2.82
CA GLY A 460 3.90 -9.07 2.68
C GLY A 460 5.24 -9.83 2.76
N SER A 461 5.23 -11.16 2.68
CA SER A 461 6.47 -11.97 2.69
C SER A 461 6.94 -12.26 1.27
N PRO A 462 8.25 -12.49 1.04
CA PRO A 462 8.73 -12.93 -0.27
C PRO A 462 8.08 -14.24 -0.70
N VAL A 463 7.50 -14.25 -1.89
CA VAL A 463 6.96 -15.46 -2.53
C VAL A 463 7.76 -15.76 -3.78
N ARG A 464 8.12 -17.03 -3.96
CA ARG A 464 8.82 -17.51 -5.14
C ARG A 464 7.87 -17.58 -6.32
N PRO A 465 8.10 -16.84 -7.41
CA PRO A 465 7.43 -17.14 -8.66
C PRO A 465 7.77 -18.58 -9.10
N PRO A 466 6.86 -19.34 -9.71
CA PRO A 466 5.51 -18.95 -10.10
C PRO A 466 4.45 -19.20 -9.01
N ASP A 467 4.78 -19.47 -7.75
CA ASP A 467 3.78 -19.75 -6.69
C ASP A 467 3.06 -18.48 -6.19
N SER A 468 2.85 -17.52 -7.07
CA SER A 468 2.49 -16.15 -6.75
C SER A 468 1.19 -15.70 -7.39
N GLU A 469 0.14 -16.50 -7.24
CA GLU A 469 -1.23 -16.16 -7.72
C GLU A 469 -1.75 -14.83 -7.15
N GLN A 470 -1.20 -14.39 -6.02
CA GLN A 470 -1.59 -13.17 -5.32
C GLN A 470 -0.36 -12.36 -4.92
N ALA A 471 -0.45 -11.04 -5.05
CA ALA A 471 0.47 -10.09 -4.47
C ALA A 471 -0.27 -9.17 -3.50
N SER A 472 0.29 -8.90 -2.32
CA SER A 472 -0.19 -7.84 -1.43
C SER A 472 0.95 -7.20 -0.66
N GLY A 473 0.72 -5.96 -0.22
CA GLY A 473 1.71 -5.22 0.55
C GLY A 473 1.39 -3.74 0.61
N SER A 474 2.39 -2.94 0.93
CA SER A 474 2.30 -1.49 0.95
C SER A 474 3.30 -0.84 0.01
N VAL A 475 2.93 0.31 -0.56
CA VAL A 475 3.79 1.18 -1.35
C VAL A 475 4.07 2.43 -0.52
N PRO A 476 5.30 2.65 -0.05
CA PRO A 476 5.66 3.85 0.70
C PRO A 476 5.42 5.15 -0.09
N PRO A 477 5.28 6.31 0.58
CA PRO A 477 5.35 7.62 -0.07
C PRO A 477 6.59 7.73 -0.94
N GLY A 478 6.46 8.26 -2.16
CA GLY A 478 7.60 8.45 -3.07
C GLY A 478 7.96 7.22 -3.92
N GLU A 479 7.37 6.05 -3.66
CA GLU A 479 7.72 4.80 -4.34
C GLU A 479 6.71 4.40 -5.43
N VAL A 480 7.17 3.54 -6.35
CA VAL A 480 6.31 2.97 -7.40
C VAL A 480 6.58 1.48 -7.52
N TYR A 481 5.56 0.66 -7.36
CA TYR A 481 5.65 -0.79 -7.59
C TYR A 481 4.92 -1.17 -8.87
N ALA A 482 5.38 -2.25 -9.52
CA ALA A 482 4.72 -2.80 -10.69
C ALA A 482 4.69 -4.32 -10.64
N PHE A 483 3.73 -4.92 -11.34
CA PHE A 483 3.52 -6.37 -11.40
C PHE A 483 3.04 -6.79 -12.79
N TYR A 484 3.63 -7.85 -13.34
CA TYR A 484 3.01 -8.57 -14.46
C TYR A 484 1.98 -9.56 -13.94
N VAL A 485 0.73 -9.43 -14.42
CA VAL A 485 -0.38 -10.32 -14.09
C VAL A 485 -0.71 -11.19 -15.28
N THR A 486 -0.56 -12.50 -15.13
CA THR A 486 -0.85 -13.51 -16.14
C THR A 486 -2.19 -14.20 -15.85
N GLY A 487 -2.88 -14.66 -16.90
CA GLY A 487 -4.24 -15.21 -16.77
C GLY A 487 -5.34 -14.15 -16.59
N GLY A 488 -4.98 -12.86 -16.65
CA GLY A 488 -5.86 -11.73 -16.38
C GLY A 488 -5.95 -11.38 -14.90
N ILE A 489 -6.39 -10.16 -14.60
CA ILE A 489 -6.69 -9.73 -13.23
C ILE A 489 -8.02 -10.34 -12.79
N VAL A 490 -8.02 -11.06 -11.67
CA VAL A 490 -9.21 -11.67 -11.06
C VAL A 490 -9.86 -10.69 -10.08
N SER A 491 -9.06 -10.08 -9.21
CA SER A 491 -9.53 -9.07 -8.25
C SER A 491 -8.39 -8.13 -7.85
N THR A 492 -8.77 -6.93 -7.42
CA THR A 492 -7.86 -5.94 -6.84
C THR A 492 -8.45 -5.40 -5.54
N GLY A 493 -7.57 -4.99 -4.64
CA GLY A 493 -7.90 -4.29 -3.42
C GLY A 493 -6.84 -3.23 -3.16
N ALA A 494 -7.23 -2.04 -2.72
CA ALA A 494 -6.29 -1.01 -2.32
C ALA A 494 -6.87 -0.14 -1.20
N SER A 495 -5.98 0.55 -0.50
CA SER A 495 -6.29 1.72 0.32
C SER A 495 -5.21 2.78 0.10
N GLY A 496 -5.51 4.02 0.43
CA GLY A 496 -4.67 5.19 0.21
C GLY A 496 -4.79 5.78 -1.19
N SER A 497 -4.01 6.84 -1.43
CA SER A 497 -4.16 7.72 -2.59
C SER A 497 -3.28 7.34 -3.80
N ALA A 498 -2.66 6.16 -3.80
CA ALA A 498 -1.80 5.75 -4.91
C ALA A 498 -2.58 5.68 -6.23
N THR A 499 -1.95 6.13 -7.32
CA THR A 499 -2.54 6.03 -8.65
C THR A 499 -2.24 4.66 -9.25
N TRP A 500 -3.28 3.97 -9.71
CA TRP A 500 -3.13 2.67 -10.37
C TRP A 500 -3.30 2.80 -11.88
N THR A 501 -2.49 2.07 -12.63
CA THR A 501 -2.67 1.88 -14.07
C THR A 501 -2.53 0.42 -14.46
N ILE A 502 -3.27 0.01 -15.49
CA ILE A 502 -3.11 -1.27 -16.17
C ILE A 502 -2.70 -0.98 -17.61
N ASP A 503 -1.53 -1.47 -18.02
CA ASP A 503 -0.97 -1.24 -19.35
C ASP A 503 -0.94 0.27 -19.71
N GLY A 504 -0.67 1.11 -18.71
CA GLY A 504 -0.62 2.57 -18.82
C GLY A 504 -1.98 3.28 -18.81
N THR A 505 -3.09 2.55 -18.74
CA THR A 505 -4.44 3.13 -18.63
C THR A 505 -4.83 3.29 -17.16
N PRO A 506 -5.34 4.46 -16.72
CA PRO A 506 -5.85 4.64 -15.36
C PRO A 506 -6.84 3.54 -14.96
N PHE A 507 -6.68 3.01 -13.76
CA PHE A 507 -7.50 1.94 -13.22
C PHE A 507 -7.88 2.27 -11.77
N SER A 508 -9.15 2.11 -11.42
CA SER A 508 -9.61 2.23 -10.04
C SER A 508 -9.65 0.83 -9.43
N PRO A 509 -8.75 0.50 -8.47
CA PRO A 509 -8.82 -0.77 -7.78
C PRO A 509 -10.11 -0.83 -6.94
N GLY A 510 -10.61 -2.05 -6.71
CA GLY A 510 -11.79 -2.23 -5.85
C GLY A 510 -11.49 -1.82 -4.41
N ASN A 511 -12.47 -1.22 -3.74
CA ASN A 511 -12.41 -1.04 -2.29
C ASN A 511 -12.50 -2.40 -1.61
N VAL A 512 -11.62 -2.66 -0.64
CA VAL A 512 -11.64 -3.92 0.10
C VAL A 512 -12.88 -4.03 0.99
N LEU A 513 -13.27 -2.92 1.61
CA LEU A 513 -14.50 -2.81 2.41
C LEU A 513 -15.50 -1.95 1.63
N SER A 514 -16.55 -2.57 1.11
CA SER A 514 -17.64 -1.86 0.42
C SER A 514 -18.91 -1.95 1.26
N THR A 515 -19.58 -0.82 1.44
CA THR A 515 -20.77 -0.69 2.28
C THR A 515 -21.86 0.09 1.58
N ASP A 516 -23.09 -0.42 1.66
CA ASP A 516 -24.29 0.19 1.07
C ASP A 516 -25.48 0.10 2.02
N THR A 517 -26.43 1.02 1.88
CA THR A 517 -27.73 1.01 2.59
C THR A 517 -28.84 0.68 1.61
N LEU A 518 -29.66 -0.32 1.92
CA LEU A 518 -30.77 -0.79 1.08
C LEU A 518 -32.08 -0.71 1.85
N SER A 519 -33.15 -0.29 1.16
CA SER A 519 -34.51 -0.25 1.71
C SER A 519 -35.49 -0.86 0.71
N ALA A 520 -36.30 -1.82 1.14
CA ALA A 520 -37.33 -2.43 0.31
C ALA A 520 -38.47 -3.02 1.14
N ASP A 521 -39.67 -3.05 0.57
CA ASP A 521 -40.79 -3.88 1.03
C ASP A 521 -40.80 -5.24 0.31
N GLN A 522 -41.52 -6.21 0.90
CA GLN A 522 -41.64 -7.56 0.38
C GLN A 522 -43.11 -7.87 0.13
N ALA A 523 -43.55 -8.03 -1.12
CA ALA A 523 -44.97 -8.27 -1.41
C ALA A 523 -45.38 -9.75 -1.24
N SER A 524 -44.42 -10.68 -1.29
CA SER A 524 -44.66 -12.12 -1.11
C SER A 524 -43.35 -12.88 -0.83
N GLN A 525 -43.45 -14.08 -0.26
CA GLN A 525 -42.31 -14.95 0.10
C GLN A 525 -41.36 -15.31 -1.08
N GLU A 526 -41.84 -15.23 -2.32
CA GLU A 526 -41.12 -15.66 -3.53
C GLU A 526 -40.42 -14.49 -4.25
N GLN A 527 -40.62 -13.24 -3.82
CA GLN A 527 -40.02 -12.08 -4.46
C GLN A 527 -38.54 -11.94 -4.05
N TRP A 528 -37.67 -11.76 -5.04
CA TRP A 528 -36.25 -11.46 -4.86
C TRP A 528 -35.95 -10.11 -5.49
N HIS A 529 -35.10 -9.34 -4.82
CA HIS A 529 -34.56 -8.06 -5.27
C HIS A 529 -33.13 -8.29 -5.76
N GLN A 530 -32.75 -7.61 -6.84
CA GLN A 530 -31.40 -7.70 -7.40
C GLN A 530 -30.66 -6.39 -7.13
N VAL A 531 -29.42 -6.51 -6.66
CA VAL A 531 -28.48 -5.40 -6.49
C VAL A 531 -27.37 -5.58 -7.51
N GLU A 532 -27.16 -4.56 -8.34
CA GLU A 532 -26.02 -4.48 -9.27
C GLU A 532 -24.91 -3.67 -8.59
N ALA A 533 -23.72 -4.24 -8.42
CA ALA A 533 -22.58 -3.53 -7.85
C ALA A 533 -21.93 -2.64 -8.92
N SER A 534 -21.73 -1.35 -8.63
CA SER A 534 -21.12 -0.39 -9.56
C SER A 534 -19.63 -0.65 -9.80
N ASP A 535 -18.95 -1.30 -8.85
CA ASP A 535 -17.53 -1.62 -8.92
C ASP A 535 -17.30 -3.13 -8.89
N GLN A 536 -16.56 -3.62 -9.87
CA GLN A 536 -16.26 -5.02 -10.12
C GLN A 536 -15.42 -5.61 -8.96
N SER A 537 -16.06 -6.09 -7.89
CA SER A 537 -15.42 -7.03 -6.97
C SER A 537 -16.37 -8.16 -6.60
N THR A 538 -15.88 -9.39 -6.75
CA THR A 538 -16.51 -10.60 -6.21
C THR A 538 -16.39 -10.56 -4.68
N GLY A 539 -17.49 -10.62 -3.93
CA GLY A 539 -17.47 -10.44 -2.48
C GLY A 539 -18.20 -11.51 -1.67
N VAL A 540 -17.73 -11.76 -0.45
CA VAL A 540 -18.58 -12.21 0.66
C VAL A 540 -19.43 -11.02 1.08
N VAL A 541 -20.76 -11.18 1.10
CA VAL A 541 -21.69 -10.11 1.49
C VAL A 541 -22.36 -10.45 2.82
N VAL A 542 -22.40 -9.50 3.74
CA VAL A 542 -23.23 -9.54 4.95
C VAL A 542 -24.20 -8.37 4.92
N ALA A 543 -25.48 -8.63 5.15
CA ALA A 543 -26.60 -7.70 5.00
C ALA A 543 -27.53 -7.69 6.24
N ASN A 544 -26.98 -8.01 7.41
CA ASN A 544 -27.72 -8.04 8.68
C ASN A 544 -27.16 -6.97 9.65
N PRO A 545 -27.98 -6.45 10.58
CA PRO A 545 -29.41 -6.72 10.76
C PRO A 545 -30.34 -5.79 9.95
N PRO A 546 -31.57 -6.22 9.62
CA PRO A 546 -32.63 -5.33 9.16
C PRO A 546 -33.28 -4.51 10.27
N SER A 547 -33.82 -3.34 9.91
CA SER A 547 -34.52 -2.42 10.81
C SER A 547 -35.82 -3.04 11.35
N TYR A 548 -36.45 -2.41 12.33
CA TYR A 548 -37.73 -2.85 12.91
C TYR A 548 -38.84 -1.83 12.61
N ASN A 549 -39.26 -1.76 11.35
CA ASN A 549 -40.44 -1.01 10.93
C ASN A 549 -41.71 -1.89 10.98
N GLY A 550 -41.57 -3.17 10.65
CA GLY A 550 -42.59 -4.21 10.78
C GLY A 550 -42.42 -5.06 12.04
N ALA A 551 -43.53 -5.54 12.59
CA ALA A 551 -43.55 -6.32 13.83
C ALA A 551 -43.35 -7.83 13.61
N GLN A 552 -43.48 -8.30 12.37
CA GLN A 552 -43.27 -9.70 12.02
C GLN A 552 -41.78 -10.02 11.99
N PRO A 553 -41.34 -11.15 12.56
CA PRO A 553 -39.94 -11.54 12.54
C PRO A 553 -39.46 -11.95 11.15
N LEU A 554 -38.27 -11.46 10.77
CA LEU A 554 -37.63 -11.76 9.49
C LEU A 554 -36.11 -11.65 9.57
N HIS A 555 -35.44 -12.09 8.50
CA HIS A 555 -34.03 -11.82 8.25
C HIS A 555 -33.79 -11.50 6.77
N VAL A 556 -32.62 -10.96 6.43
CA VAL A 556 -32.22 -10.81 5.03
C VAL A 556 -31.67 -12.15 4.54
N ARG A 557 -32.23 -12.68 3.45
CA ARG A 557 -31.70 -13.88 2.79
C ARG A 557 -30.99 -13.49 1.52
N LEU A 558 -29.78 -14.01 1.31
CA LEU A 558 -28.96 -13.76 0.13
C LEU A 558 -28.88 -14.99 -0.78
N ARG A 559 -28.70 -14.73 -2.07
CA ARG A 559 -28.23 -15.73 -3.06
C ARG A 559 -27.48 -15.04 -4.19
N ASN A 560 -26.89 -15.84 -5.07
CA ASN A 560 -26.23 -15.36 -6.29
C ASN A 560 -25.18 -14.27 -6.00
N THR A 561 -24.46 -14.39 -4.87
CA THR A 561 -23.36 -13.49 -4.52
C THR A 561 -22.15 -13.83 -5.41
N ILE A 562 -22.13 -13.30 -6.63
CA ILE A 562 -21.10 -13.52 -7.63
C ILE A 562 -20.66 -12.17 -8.23
N ALA A 563 -19.69 -12.19 -9.16
CA ALA A 563 -19.19 -10.98 -9.82
C ALA A 563 -20.35 -10.14 -10.39
N GLY A 564 -20.48 -8.89 -9.92
CA GLY A 564 -21.45 -7.91 -10.42
C GLY A 564 -22.67 -7.66 -9.52
N GLY A 565 -22.88 -8.42 -8.43
CA GLY A 565 -23.99 -8.14 -7.53
C GLY A 565 -24.45 -9.30 -6.65
N PHE A 566 -25.62 -9.14 -6.05
CA PHE A 566 -26.30 -10.20 -5.29
C PHE A 566 -27.83 -10.03 -5.35
N ASP A 567 -28.52 -11.14 -5.12
CA ASP A 567 -29.97 -11.11 -4.89
C ASP A 567 -30.23 -11.15 -3.37
N TYR A 568 -31.24 -10.41 -2.93
CA TYR A 568 -31.73 -10.50 -1.56
C TYR A 568 -33.27 -10.60 -1.50
N LYS A 569 -33.77 -11.04 -0.35
CA LYS A 569 -35.17 -10.86 0.05
C LYS A 569 -35.29 -10.65 1.56
N LEU A 570 -36.37 -10.03 1.99
CA LEU A 570 -36.77 -10.01 3.39
C LEU A 570 -37.54 -11.31 3.67
N GLU A 571 -36.84 -12.29 4.22
CA GLU A 571 -37.38 -13.64 4.44
C GLU A 571 -38.06 -13.72 5.80
N GLU A 572 -39.39 -13.74 5.78
CA GLU A 572 -40.23 -14.14 6.92
C GLU A 572 -40.19 -15.66 7.12
N TRP A 573 -40.48 -16.09 8.35
CA TRP A 573 -40.63 -17.50 8.73
C TRP A 573 -41.90 -18.14 8.15
N ASP A 574 -41.94 -19.47 7.97
CA ASP A 574 -42.99 -20.15 7.18
C ASP A 574 -44.40 -20.07 7.79
N TYR A 575 -44.51 -19.75 9.09
CA TYR A 575 -45.80 -19.52 9.75
C TYR A 575 -46.43 -18.14 9.46
N LEU A 576 -45.72 -17.27 8.72
CA LEU A 576 -46.20 -15.95 8.29
C LEU A 576 -46.69 -15.97 6.84
N ASP A 577 -47.12 -14.82 6.31
CA ASP A 577 -47.73 -14.74 4.96
C ASP A 577 -46.73 -14.31 3.87
N GLY A 578 -45.49 -13.96 4.25
CA GLY A 578 -44.42 -13.57 3.36
C GLY A 578 -44.54 -12.14 2.83
N ALA A 579 -45.55 -11.37 3.26
CA ALA A 579 -45.69 -9.97 2.92
C ALA A 579 -45.17 -9.11 4.08
N HIS A 580 -44.17 -8.26 3.81
CA HIS A 580 -43.53 -7.43 4.80
C HIS A 580 -43.46 -5.96 4.36
N THR A 581 -43.55 -5.05 5.33
CA THR A 581 -43.40 -3.61 5.09
C THR A 581 -41.95 -3.26 4.72
N THR A 582 -41.70 -2.02 4.30
CA THR A 582 -40.33 -1.56 4.02
C THR A 582 -39.44 -1.66 5.24
N GLU A 583 -38.33 -2.39 5.10
CA GLU A 583 -37.22 -2.38 6.05
C GLU A 583 -35.96 -1.84 5.40
N THR A 584 -35.10 -1.22 6.21
CA THR A 584 -33.76 -0.76 5.87
C THR A 584 -32.73 -1.72 6.45
N PHE A 585 -31.66 -2.00 5.70
CA PHE A 585 -30.50 -2.75 6.20
C PHE A 585 -29.23 -2.24 5.51
N ASN A 586 -28.10 -2.40 6.18
CA ASN A 586 -26.80 -2.06 5.60
C ASN A 586 -26.08 -3.34 5.18
N THR A 587 -25.18 -3.20 4.21
CA THR A 587 -24.35 -4.29 3.71
C THR A 587 -22.88 -4.00 3.93
N LEU A 588 -22.10 -5.07 4.09
CA LEU A 588 -20.65 -5.08 4.02
C LEU A 588 -20.23 -6.18 3.05
N ALA A 589 -19.55 -5.80 1.96
CA ALA A 589 -19.00 -6.69 0.96
C ALA A 589 -17.46 -6.66 1.01
N VAL A 590 -16.83 -7.83 1.10
CA VAL A 590 -15.37 -7.98 1.12
C VAL A 590 -14.96 -9.16 0.23
N PRO A 591 -14.04 -8.97 -0.74
CA PRO A 591 -13.59 -10.08 -1.57
C PRO A 591 -12.88 -11.17 -0.74
N PRO A 592 -13.03 -12.47 -1.08
CA PRO A 592 -12.40 -13.54 -0.28
C PRO A 592 -10.87 -13.47 -0.34
N ALA A 593 -10.23 -13.08 0.76
CA ALA A 593 -8.77 -13.09 0.96
C ALA A 593 -8.40 -12.68 2.40
N GLU A 594 -7.11 -12.67 2.69
CA GLU A 594 -6.50 -11.99 3.85
C GLU A 594 -6.00 -10.61 3.41
N TYR A 595 -6.39 -9.56 4.14
CA TYR A 595 -6.03 -8.17 3.88
C TYR A 595 -5.35 -7.56 5.09
N ASN A 596 -4.15 -7.01 4.88
CA ASN A 596 -3.51 -6.08 5.81
C ASN A 596 -3.68 -4.68 5.24
N LEU A 597 -4.79 -4.02 5.60
CA LEU A 597 -5.08 -2.65 5.19
C LEU A 597 -4.26 -1.67 6.00
N GLN A 598 -3.95 -0.52 5.42
CA GLN A 598 -3.28 0.56 6.13
C GLN A 598 -4.33 1.60 6.51
N LEU A 599 -4.43 1.91 7.81
CA LEU A 599 -5.24 3.01 8.30
C LEU A 599 -4.56 4.35 8.00
N ASP A 600 -5.34 5.44 8.00
CA ASP A 600 -4.82 6.79 7.71
C ASP A 600 -3.73 7.24 8.72
N ASN A 601 -3.67 6.63 9.91
CA ASN A 601 -2.64 6.86 10.93
C ASN A 601 -1.42 5.91 10.83
N ASP A 602 -1.27 5.24 9.69
CA ASP A 602 -0.22 4.26 9.41
C ASP A 602 -0.21 2.98 10.27
N LEU A 603 -1.29 2.66 10.98
CA LEU A 603 -1.43 1.38 11.66
C LEU A 603 -2.02 0.31 10.72
N PRO A 604 -1.55 -0.94 10.78
CA PRO A 604 -2.13 -2.03 10.01
C PRO A 604 -3.47 -2.48 10.60
N TYR A 605 -4.43 -2.74 9.73
CA TYR A 605 -5.77 -3.23 10.05
C TYR A 605 -6.07 -4.52 9.30
N ARG A 606 -6.35 -5.59 10.05
CA ARG A 606 -6.49 -6.95 9.49
C ARG A 606 -7.94 -7.30 9.20
N VAL A 607 -8.19 -7.79 7.99
CA VAL A 607 -9.50 -8.28 7.54
C VAL A 607 -9.30 -9.63 6.85
N LYS A 608 -10.14 -10.61 7.17
CA LYS A 608 -10.12 -11.91 6.49
C LYS A 608 -11.52 -12.30 6.07
N ALA A 609 -11.74 -12.45 4.77
CA ALA A 609 -13.02 -12.89 4.21
C ALA A 609 -12.87 -14.26 3.53
N GLY A 610 -13.90 -15.09 3.62
CA GLY A 610 -13.89 -16.42 3.03
C GLY A 610 -15.26 -17.09 3.04
N THR A 611 -15.30 -18.35 2.63
CA THR A 611 -16.53 -19.15 2.63
C THR A 611 -16.32 -20.49 3.34
N ALA A 612 -17.41 -21.04 3.86
CA ALA A 612 -17.48 -22.37 4.44
C ALA A 612 -18.76 -23.07 3.97
N SER A 613 -18.69 -24.36 3.66
CA SER A 613 -19.89 -25.16 3.39
C SER A 613 -20.38 -25.77 4.70
N THR A 614 -21.64 -25.49 5.07
CA THR A 614 -22.21 -25.96 6.33
C THR A 614 -23.71 -26.24 6.20
N ASP A 615 -24.26 -27.00 7.14
CA ASP A 615 -25.69 -27.27 7.27
C ASP A 615 -26.14 -27.00 8.72
N HIS A 616 -27.08 -27.78 9.24
CA HIS A 616 -27.50 -27.73 10.65
C HIS A 616 -26.41 -28.19 11.65
N ASN A 617 -25.29 -28.74 11.16
CA ASN A 617 -24.14 -29.13 11.96
C ASN A 617 -23.06 -28.05 11.96
N ARG A 618 -22.43 -27.85 13.11
CA ARG A 618 -21.30 -26.90 13.27
C ARG A 618 -20.12 -27.28 12.39
N THR A 619 -19.59 -26.28 11.71
CA THR A 619 -18.36 -26.34 10.92
C THR A 619 -17.34 -25.39 11.52
N THR A 620 -16.17 -25.89 11.87
CA THR A 620 -15.05 -25.05 12.36
C THR A 620 -14.32 -24.44 11.17
N VAL A 621 -14.20 -23.12 11.16
CA VAL A 621 -13.43 -22.34 10.18
C VAL A 621 -12.12 -21.91 10.84
N SER A 622 -10.99 -22.21 10.19
CA SER A 622 -9.67 -21.78 10.68
C SER A 622 -9.31 -20.40 10.12
N LEU A 623 -8.90 -19.51 11.02
CA LEU A 623 -8.32 -18.21 10.70
C LEU A 623 -6.78 -18.25 10.68
N GLY A 624 -6.16 -19.28 11.27
CA GLY A 624 -4.71 -19.37 11.43
C GLY A 624 -4.18 -18.30 12.39
N ASP A 625 -2.88 -17.98 12.30
CA ASP A 625 -2.25 -16.97 13.16
C ASP A 625 -2.41 -15.53 12.62
N PHE A 626 -3.25 -15.33 11.59
CA PHE A 626 -3.40 -14.07 10.86
C PHE A 626 -3.70 -12.89 11.79
N PHE A 627 -4.55 -13.04 12.82
CA PHE A 627 -4.89 -11.97 13.76
C PHE A 627 -3.89 -11.82 14.93
N GLY A 628 -2.79 -12.57 14.95
CA GLY A 628 -1.72 -12.39 15.95
C GLY A 628 -2.17 -12.54 17.40
N GLY A 629 -3.15 -13.41 17.67
CA GLY A 629 -3.73 -13.60 19.01
C GLY A 629 -4.88 -12.65 19.37
N ILE A 630 -5.22 -11.69 18.50
CA ILE A 630 -6.39 -10.82 18.67
C ILE A 630 -7.65 -11.60 18.26
N ARG A 631 -8.71 -11.53 19.07
CA ARG A 631 -10.01 -12.14 18.74
C ARG A 631 -10.77 -11.21 17.79
N PRO A 632 -11.07 -11.63 16.54
CA PRO A 632 -11.81 -10.82 15.59
C PRO A 632 -13.32 -10.77 15.90
N VAL A 633 -14.01 -9.81 15.30
CA VAL A 633 -15.46 -9.83 15.11
C VAL A 633 -15.77 -10.64 13.85
N ILE A 634 -16.69 -11.61 13.96
CA ILE A 634 -17.09 -12.45 12.83
C ILE A 634 -18.49 -12.03 12.36
N LEU A 635 -18.58 -11.55 11.12
CA LEU A 635 -19.85 -11.34 10.44
C LEU A 635 -20.06 -12.49 9.46
N ALA A 636 -21.17 -13.20 9.53
CA ALA A 636 -21.40 -14.37 8.69
C ALA A 636 -22.85 -14.49 8.23
N GLN A 637 -23.03 -14.91 6.98
CA GLN A 637 -24.36 -15.07 6.37
C GLN A 637 -24.32 -16.07 5.23
N SER A 638 -25.40 -16.85 5.06
CA SER A 638 -25.57 -17.72 3.90
C SER A 638 -25.52 -16.91 2.60
N GLN A 639 -24.70 -17.37 1.65
CA GLN A 639 -24.50 -16.80 0.32
C GLN A 639 -25.28 -17.58 -0.76
N SER A 640 -25.86 -18.72 -0.39
CA SER A 640 -26.59 -19.61 -1.28
C SER A 640 -28.00 -19.95 -0.80
N PHE A 641 -28.78 -20.49 -1.74
CA PHE A 641 -30.16 -20.91 -1.57
C PHE A 641 -30.35 -22.30 -2.15
N ASN A 642 -29.85 -23.30 -1.43
CA ASN A 642 -29.95 -24.74 -1.76
C ASN A 642 -31.16 -25.40 -1.09
N GLY A 643 -31.54 -24.94 0.11
CA GLY A 643 -32.80 -25.28 0.78
C GLY A 643 -33.85 -24.18 0.60
N ARG A 644 -35.14 -24.55 0.64
CA ARG A 644 -36.24 -23.57 0.49
C ARG A 644 -36.66 -22.97 1.83
N ASP A 645 -36.36 -23.66 2.92
CA ASP A 645 -36.79 -23.32 4.26
C ASP A 645 -35.99 -22.08 4.76
N PRO A 646 -36.64 -21.16 5.50
CA PRO A 646 -35.98 -19.99 6.08
C PRO A 646 -34.84 -20.38 7.01
N ILE A 647 -33.67 -19.75 6.87
CA ILE A 647 -32.50 -20.02 7.74
C ILE A 647 -31.75 -18.77 8.17
N VAL A 648 -31.28 -18.79 9.41
CA VAL A 648 -30.26 -17.84 9.91
C VAL A 648 -28.89 -18.51 9.99
N THR A 649 -27.84 -17.71 9.86
CA THR A 649 -26.46 -18.14 10.13
C THR A 649 -26.11 -17.84 11.57
N ARG A 650 -25.52 -18.81 12.27
CA ARG A 650 -25.07 -18.65 13.66
C ARG A 650 -23.58 -18.88 13.79
N VAL A 651 -22.94 -18.02 14.57
CA VAL A 651 -21.51 -18.10 14.90
C VAL A 651 -21.35 -18.45 16.38
N SER A 652 -20.40 -19.32 16.68
CA SER A 652 -20.00 -19.65 18.05
C SER A 652 -18.50 -19.86 18.17
N SER A 653 -18.02 -19.97 19.41
CA SER A 653 -16.65 -20.40 19.70
C SER A 653 -15.55 -19.53 19.04
N VAL A 654 -15.81 -18.24 18.81
CA VAL A 654 -14.86 -17.32 18.15
C VAL A 654 -13.60 -17.17 19.00
N SER A 655 -12.45 -17.59 18.49
CA SER A 655 -11.10 -17.37 19.03
C SER A 655 -10.26 -16.51 18.07
N SER A 656 -8.98 -16.27 18.38
CA SER A 656 -8.08 -15.53 17.48
C SER A 656 -7.70 -16.30 16.22
N ASP A 657 -7.88 -17.62 16.22
CA ASP A 657 -7.41 -18.56 15.21
C ASP A 657 -8.52 -19.41 14.58
N SER A 658 -9.76 -19.34 15.08
CA SER A 658 -10.90 -20.08 14.52
C SER A 658 -12.25 -19.54 15.00
N PHE A 659 -13.32 -20.00 14.36
CA PHE A 659 -14.70 -19.89 14.87
C PHE A 659 -15.53 -21.08 14.36
N GLU A 660 -16.71 -21.29 14.93
CA GLU A 660 -17.69 -22.27 14.44
C GLU A 660 -18.85 -21.56 13.77
N VAL A 661 -19.37 -22.13 12.69
CA VAL A 661 -20.54 -21.63 11.95
C VAL A 661 -21.52 -22.76 11.64
N GLN A 662 -22.82 -22.46 11.67
CA GLN A 662 -23.89 -23.35 11.23
C GLN A 662 -25.05 -22.54 10.65
N VAL A 663 -25.94 -23.18 9.91
CA VAL A 663 -27.26 -22.62 9.57
C VAL A 663 -28.34 -23.23 10.47
N GLN A 664 -29.35 -22.44 10.84
CA GLN A 664 -30.49 -22.91 11.63
C GLN A 664 -31.80 -22.58 10.92
N GLU A 665 -32.61 -23.60 10.70
CA GLU A 665 -34.00 -23.48 10.25
C GLU A 665 -34.95 -23.16 11.41
N GLU A 666 -36.17 -22.75 11.08
CA GLU A 666 -37.27 -22.72 12.06
C GLU A 666 -37.37 -24.04 12.84
N GLY A 667 -37.58 -23.96 14.16
CA GLY A 667 -37.69 -25.12 15.04
C GLY A 667 -36.46 -26.04 15.11
N ASN A 668 -35.27 -25.56 14.72
CA ASN A 668 -34.02 -26.33 14.70
C ASN A 668 -34.08 -27.60 13.82
N GLY A 669 -34.67 -27.46 12.63
CA GLY A 669 -34.75 -28.50 11.60
C GLY A 669 -33.40 -28.90 10.97
N THR A 670 -33.45 -29.90 10.09
CA THR A 670 -32.27 -30.33 9.31
C THR A 670 -32.23 -29.61 7.96
N HIS A 671 -31.25 -28.74 7.76
CA HIS A 671 -31.06 -28.06 6.48
C HIS A 671 -30.13 -28.82 5.52
N ARG A 672 -30.20 -28.44 4.24
CA ARG A 672 -29.20 -28.82 3.22
C ARG A 672 -27.90 -28.03 3.44
N VAL A 673 -26.81 -28.50 2.84
CA VAL A 673 -25.55 -27.75 2.85
C VAL A 673 -25.73 -26.44 2.06
N GLU A 674 -25.37 -25.34 2.69
CA GLU A 674 -25.27 -24.00 2.12
C GLU A 674 -23.82 -23.52 2.14
N THR A 675 -23.48 -22.64 1.22
CA THR A 675 -22.24 -21.86 1.27
C THR A 675 -22.50 -20.65 2.17
N VAL A 676 -21.83 -20.60 3.31
CA VAL A 676 -21.84 -19.45 4.22
C VAL A 676 -20.58 -18.63 4.01
N GLY A 677 -20.76 -17.34 3.80
CA GLY A 677 -19.68 -16.37 3.74
C GLY A 677 -19.39 -15.81 5.12
N TYR A 678 -18.13 -15.55 5.41
CA TYR A 678 -17.70 -14.88 6.63
C TYR A 678 -16.73 -13.73 6.35
N ILE A 679 -16.81 -12.69 7.18
CA ILE A 679 -15.90 -11.55 7.23
C ILE A 679 -15.42 -11.44 8.68
N ALA A 680 -14.14 -11.73 8.91
CA ALA A 680 -13.47 -11.55 10.18
C ALA A 680 -12.76 -10.19 10.19
N LEU A 681 -13.11 -9.34 11.14
CA LEU A 681 -12.61 -7.97 11.28
C LEU A 681 -11.83 -7.84 12.59
N GLN A 682 -10.60 -7.31 12.54
CA GLN A 682 -9.89 -6.92 13.75
C GLN A 682 -10.72 -5.86 14.50
N PRO A 683 -10.90 -5.93 15.84
CA PRO A 683 -11.56 -4.86 16.57
C PRO A 683 -10.67 -3.61 16.55
N GLU A 684 -11.16 -2.52 15.96
CA GLU A 684 -10.39 -1.28 15.81
C GLU A 684 -11.34 -0.08 15.70
N ILE A 685 -10.83 1.13 15.95
CA ILE A 685 -11.48 2.38 15.57
C ILE A 685 -10.45 3.20 14.79
N GLY A 686 -10.81 3.61 13.57
CA GLY A 686 -9.86 4.31 12.72
C GLY A 686 -10.52 5.06 11.59
N PHE A 687 -9.67 5.50 10.68
CA PHE A 687 -10.07 6.02 9.38
C PHE A 687 -9.42 5.13 8.32
N LEU A 688 -10.22 4.78 7.32
CA LEU A 688 -9.77 4.08 6.13
C LEU A 688 -10.20 4.94 4.94
N ASP A 689 -9.24 5.46 4.18
CA ASP A 689 -9.48 6.31 3.02
C ASP A 689 -10.32 7.56 3.39
N GLY A 690 -10.03 8.15 4.56
CA GLY A 690 -10.74 9.30 5.12
C GLY A 690 -12.10 8.98 5.74
N LYS A 691 -12.58 7.74 5.67
CA LYS A 691 -13.88 7.34 6.24
C LYS A 691 -13.71 6.75 7.64
N PRO A 692 -14.38 7.29 8.67
CA PRO A 692 -14.35 6.69 10.00
C PRO A 692 -15.05 5.33 10.01
N PHE A 693 -14.51 4.41 10.78
CA PHE A 693 -15.17 3.16 11.12
C PHE A 693 -14.88 2.75 12.56
N GLU A 694 -15.73 1.90 13.13
CA GLU A 694 -15.38 1.09 14.30
C GLU A 694 -15.83 -0.35 14.14
N VAL A 695 -15.05 -1.25 14.72
CA VAL A 695 -15.37 -2.67 14.87
C VAL A 695 -15.25 -3.06 16.33
N ARG A 696 -16.34 -3.58 16.89
CA ARG A 696 -16.46 -3.83 18.33
C ARG A 696 -17.31 -5.06 18.62
N ARG A 697 -17.13 -5.56 19.83
CA ARG A 697 -17.90 -6.67 20.40
C ARG A 697 -18.47 -6.25 21.75
N THR A 698 -19.77 -6.41 21.94
CA THR A 698 -20.42 -6.11 23.22
C THR A 698 -20.02 -7.14 24.29
N ALA A 699 -20.31 -6.80 25.55
CA ALA A 699 -20.43 -7.82 26.59
C ALA A 699 -21.57 -8.80 26.25
N GLN A 700 -21.54 -9.97 26.89
CA GLN A 700 -22.69 -10.88 26.85
C GLN A 700 -23.82 -10.25 27.66
N GLY A 701 -24.93 -9.91 26.98
CA GLY A 701 -26.02 -9.21 27.64
C GLY A 701 -27.17 -8.76 26.73
N VAL A 702 -27.10 -9.02 25.42
CA VAL A 702 -28.20 -8.70 24.50
C VAL A 702 -29.16 -9.88 24.46
N THR A 703 -30.44 -9.63 24.72
CA THR A 703 -31.54 -10.62 24.70
C THR A 703 -32.60 -10.21 23.68
N ASP A 704 -33.82 -10.69 23.82
CA ASP A 704 -35.03 -10.23 23.12
C ASP A 704 -35.49 -8.81 23.49
N GLU A 705 -34.92 -8.22 24.53
CA GLU A 705 -35.15 -6.84 24.93
C GLU A 705 -34.22 -5.86 24.18
N TRP A 706 -34.75 -4.67 23.87
CA TRP A 706 -34.00 -3.62 23.18
C TRP A 706 -32.81 -3.15 24.02
N THR A 707 -31.61 -3.35 23.49
CA THR A 707 -30.34 -2.97 24.11
C THR A 707 -29.67 -1.91 23.26
N ARG A 708 -29.30 -0.78 23.89
CA ARG A 708 -28.58 0.30 23.24
C ARG A 708 -27.09 -0.03 23.13
N ILE A 709 -26.54 0.07 21.93
CA ILE A 709 -25.10 0.10 21.65
C ILE A 709 -24.73 1.57 21.41
N GLU A 710 -23.81 2.09 22.22
CA GLU A 710 -23.21 3.41 22.02
C GLU A 710 -21.96 3.28 21.15
N PHE A 711 -21.91 4.04 20.08
CA PHE A 711 -20.73 4.13 19.24
C PHE A 711 -19.62 4.90 19.97
N GLN A 712 -18.35 4.53 19.75
CA GLN A 712 -17.23 5.20 20.42
C GLN A 712 -16.89 6.57 19.81
N ARG A 713 -17.48 6.87 18.65
CA ARG A 713 -17.47 8.17 17.99
C ARG A 713 -18.78 8.35 17.22
N PRO A 714 -19.14 9.59 16.88
CA PRO A 714 -20.25 9.82 15.98
C PRO A 714 -19.90 9.47 14.53
N TYR A 715 -20.90 9.02 13.77
CA TYR A 715 -20.84 8.68 12.35
C TYR A 715 -21.99 9.38 11.63
N GLU A 716 -21.69 10.23 10.66
CA GLU A 716 -22.72 10.75 9.75
C GLU A 716 -23.15 9.61 8.81
N ASN A 717 -24.47 9.45 8.61
CA ASN A 717 -25.07 8.37 7.80
C ASN A 717 -24.51 6.97 8.15
N PRO A 718 -24.65 6.52 9.41
CA PRO A 718 -24.01 5.30 9.90
C PRO A 718 -24.50 4.06 9.15
N GLN A 719 -23.56 3.30 8.59
CA GLN A 719 -23.78 2.01 7.96
C GLN A 719 -23.42 0.91 8.97
N PHE A 720 -24.43 0.43 9.69
CA PHE A 720 -24.29 -0.55 10.77
C PHE A 720 -24.57 -1.97 10.29
N VAL A 721 -23.59 -2.86 10.46
CA VAL A 721 -23.71 -4.32 10.24
C VAL A 721 -23.35 -5.08 11.51
N ALA A 722 -24.04 -6.18 11.80
CA ALA A 722 -23.80 -6.95 13.02
C ALA A 722 -24.15 -8.44 12.90
N SER A 723 -23.56 -9.23 13.77
CA SER A 723 -23.85 -10.67 13.92
C SER A 723 -23.71 -11.12 15.37
N LEU A 724 -24.51 -12.11 15.77
CA LEU A 724 -24.34 -12.83 17.03
C LEU A 724 -22.94 -13.48 17.03
N GLN A 725 -22.19 -13.30 18.11
CA GLN A 725 -20.83 -13.89 18.28
C GLN A 725 -20.83 -15.15 19.13
N THR A 726 -21.99 -15.51 19.66
CA THR A 726 -22.19 -16.61 20.59
C THR A 726 -23.50 -17.36 20.27
N LEU A 727 -23.66 -18.54 20.88
CA LEU A 727 -24.82 -19.42 20.71
C LEU A 727 -25.23 -20.01 22.07
N HIS A 728 -25.69 -19.15 22.98
CA HIS A 728 -26.24 -19.52 24.28
C HIS A 728 -27.73 -19.84 24.21
N GLY A 729 -28.50 -19.09 23.42
CA GLY A 729 -29.88 -19.42 23.07
C GLY A 729 -29.91 -20.44 21.96
N LEU A 730 -30.65 -21.54 22.16
CA LEU A 730 -30.71 -22.65 21.20
C LEU A 730 -31.76 -22.41 20.11
N ASP A 731 -32.75 -21.59 20.39
CA ASP A 731 -33.82 -21.26 19.46
C ASP A 731 -33.29 -20.42 18.30
N THR A 732 -33.97 -20.55 17.17
CA THR A 732 -33.59 -19.94 15.92
C THR A 732 -33.88 -18.45 15.99
N ALA A 733 -32.84 -17.62 15.88
CA ALA A 733 -32.96 -16.18 16.09
C ALA A 733 -32.06 -15.37 15.16
N GLY A 734 -32.57 -14.20 14.76
CA GLY A 734 -31.83 -13.17 14.04
C GLY A 734 -31.58 -11.92 14.91
N LEU A 735 -30.96 -10.91 14.33
CA LEU A 735 -30.84 -9.58 14.95
C LEU A 735 -31.77 -8.60 14.22
N ARG A 736 -32.33 -7.66 14.97
CA ARG A 736 -33.07 -6.50 14.45
C ARG A 736 -32.52 -5.23 15.07
N TYR A 737 -32.64 -4.11 14.37
CA TYR A 737 -32.25 -2.80 14.90
C TYR A 737 -33.34 -1.75 14.80
N ARG A 738 -33.23 -0.71 15.61
CA ARG A 738 -33.99 0.55 15.47
C ARG A 738 -33.19 1.71 16.05
N ASN A 739 -33.67 2.94 15.87
CA ASN A 739 -33.06 4.16 16.44
C ASN A 739 -31.55 4.24 16.15
N LEU A 740 -31.18 3.95 14.89
CA LEU A 740 -29.81 4.15 14.41
C LEU A 740 -29.59 5.65 14.23
N THR A 741 -28.79 6.23 15.14
CA THR A 741 -28.40 7.64 15.16
C THR A 741 -26.90 7.74 14.90
N SER A 742 -26.38 8.95 14.72
CA SER A 742 -24.94 9.16 14.56
C SER A 742 -24.11 8.62 15.73
N THR A 743 -24.68 8.51 16.92
CA THR A 743 -24.00 8.10 18.16
C THR A 743 -24.28 6.67 18.62
N GLY A 744 -25.20 5.94 17.98
CA GLY A 744 -25.46 4.57 18.40
C GLY A 744 -26.72 3.95 17.80
N VAL A 745 -27.05 2.74 18.23
CA VAL A 745 -28.19 1.96 17.72
C VAL A 745 -28.82 1.10 18.81
N GLU A 746 -30.13 0.88 18.76
CA GLU A 746 -30.78 -0.14 19.59
C GLU A 746 -30.91 -1.46 18.81
N VAL A 747 -30.51 -2.57 19.44
CA VAL A 747 -30.59 -3.91 18.86
C VAL A 747 -31.33 -4.87 19.79
N LYS A 748 -31.92 -5.92 19.23
CA LYS A 748 -32.43 -7.07 19.99
C LYS A 748 -32.19 -8.37 19.22
N VAL A 749 -32.19 -9.49 19.93
CA VAL A 749 -32.27 -10.82 19.35
C VAL A 749 -33.75 -11.15 19.10
N GLU A 750 -34.12 -11.52 17.88
CA GLU A 750 -35.50 -11.82 17.53
C GLU A 750 -35.66 -13.30 17.20
N GLU A 751 -36.29 -14.04 18.11
CA GLU A 751 -36.67 -15.43 17.93
C GLU A 751 -37.89 -15.59 17.03
N GLU A 752 -37.94 -16.74 16.36
CA GLU A 752 -39.09 -17.21 15.60
C GLU A 752 -40.11 -17.97 16.48
N GLN A 753 -41.38 -18.07 16.06
CA GLN A 753 -42.50 -18.59 16.87
C GLN A 753 -43.06 -19.95 16.42
N SER A 754 -42.39 -20.68 15.53
CA SER A 754 -42.88 -21.93 14.93
C SER A 754 -43.02 -23.06 15.96
N SER A 755 -42.06 -23.18 16.87
CA SER A 755 -42.02 -24.24 17.88
C SER A 755 -42.70 -23.85 19.19
N SER A 756 -42.80 -22.56 19.47
CA SER A 756 -43.32 -22.00 20.71
C SER A 756 -43.70 -20.52 20.50
N SER A 757 -44.72 -20.03 21.21
CA SER A 757 -45.09 -18.60 21.17
C SER A 757 -44.26 -17.73 22.12
N GLU A 758 -43.38 -18.35 22.89
CA GLU A 758 -42.45 -17.67 23.79
C GLU A 758 -41.19 -17.29 23.02
N THR A 759 -40.68 -16.09 23.27
CA THR A 759 -39.59 -15.48 22.51
C THR A 759 -38.48 -14.93 23.42
N ASN A 760 -38.38 -15.37 24.69
CA ASN A 760 -37.30 -14.87 25.55
C ASN A 760 -35.99 -15.54 25.11
N HIS A 761 -34.98 -14.73 24.81
CA HIS A 761 -33.70 -15.25 24.36
C HIS A 761 -32.65 -15.14 25.46
N ALA A 762 -31.74 -16.12 25.53
CA ALA A 762 -30.59 -16.04 26.42
C ALA A 762 -29.65 -14.88 26.06
N GLU A 763 -28.87 -14.39 27.02
CA GLU A 763 -27.90 -13.31 26.76
C GLU A 763 -26.84 -13.74 25.74
N GLU A 764 -26.70 -12.95 24.67
CA GLU A 764 -25.71 -13.12 23.62
C GLU A 764 -24.75 -11.91 23.58
N ALA A 765 -23.58 -12.12 22.98
CA ALA A 765 -22.67 -11.05 22.60
C ALA A 765 -22.83 -10.70 21.12
N ILE A 766 -22.88 -9.41 20.80
CA ILE A 766 -23.01 -8.90 19.44
C ILE A 766 -21.65 -8.38 18.98
N GLY A 767 -21.26 -8.76 17.77
CA GLY A 767 -20.12 -8.20 17.07
C GLY A 767 -20.67 -7.31 15.98
N TYR A 768 -20.19 -6.08 15.91
CA TYR A 768 -20.68 -5.08 14.97
C TYR A 768 -19.54 -4.31 14.33
N ALA A 769 -19.83 -3.80 13.14
CA ALA A 769 -19.05 -2.77 12.48
C ALA A 769 -19.98 -1.62 12.11
N VAL A 770 -19.52 -0.39 12.29
CA VAL A 770 -20.18 0.80 11.75
C VAL A 770 -19.17 1.62 10.95
N PHE A 771 -19.60 2.03 9.76
CA PHE A 771 -18.89 2.92 8.85
C PHE A 771 -19.73 4.17 8.66
N GLY A 772 -19.12 5.29 8.29
CA GLY A 772 -19.85 6.51 7.98
C GLY A 772 -18.93 7.59 7.45
N ASN A 773 -19.43 8.83 7.42
CA ASN A 773 -18.60 10.01 7.19
C ASN A 773 -18.28 10.70 8.54
N PRO A 774 -17.19 11.47 8.64
CA PRO A 774 -16.92 12.27 9.82
C PRO A 774 -17.92 13.42 9.96
N LEU A 775 -18.30 13.76 11.19
CA LEU A 775 -19.11 14.95 11.48
C LEU A 775 -18.38 16.24 11.01
N LEU A 776 -19.12 17.13 10.36
CA LEU A 776 -18.80 18.51 9.97
C LEU A 776 -18.97 19.54 11.12
N THR A 777 -19.88 19.34 12.09
CA THR A 777 -20.11 20.29 13.21
C THR A 777 -20.31 19.60 14.57
N SER A 778 -20.08 20.29 15.69
CA SER A 778 -20.32 19.76 17.05
C SER A 778 -20.62 20.85 18.08
N THR A 779 -21.43 20.54 19.10
CA THR A 779 -21.70 21.42 20.27
C THR A 779 -20.78 21.07 21.43
N ILE A 780 -20.15 22.06 22.05
CA ILE A 780 -19.36 21.89 23.29
C ILE A 780 -19.86 22.86 24.37
N SER A 781 -20.13 22.36 25.57
CA SER A 781 -20.45 23.15 26.77
C SER A 781 -19.48 22.80 27.90
N ASN A 782 -18.85 23.79 28.54
CA ASN A 782 -17.91 23.52 29.64
C ASN A 782 -17.70 24.72 30.57
N THR A 783 -17.36 24.44 31.84
CA THR A 783 -16.94 25.41 32.86
C THR A 783 -15.42 25.56 32.86
N GLN A 784 -14.91 26.77 33.14
CA GLN A 784 -13.48 26.97 33.34
C GLN A 784 -13.17 27.32 34.78
N SER A 785 -12.54 26.39 35.50
CA SER A 785 -12.26 26.57 36.93
C SER A 785 -10.97 27.35 37.18
N ARG A 786 -10.03 27.39 36.21
CA ARG A 786 -8.76 28.14 36.27
C ARG A 786 -8.26 28.54 34.88
N ARG A 787 -7.51 29.66 34.82
CA ARG A 787 -6.90 30.23 33.59
C ARG A 787 -6.09 29.27 32.69
N HIS A 788 -5.47 28.24 33.26
CA HIS A 788 -4.54 27.35 32.56
C HIS A 788 -5.12 25.96 32.26
N GLU A 789 -6.43 25.78 32.46
CA GLU A 789 -7.09 24.51 32.24
C GLU A 789 -7.39 24.33 30.73
N TRP A 790 -6.79 23.30 30.12
CA TRP A 790 -7.06 22.88 28.75
C TRP A 790 -7.93 21.62 28.80
N HIS A 791 -8.86 21.54 27.84
CA HIS A 791 -9.82 20.45 27.69
C HIS A 791 -9.58 19.77 26.35
N GLN A 792 -9.40 18.46 26.37
CA GLN A 792 -9.28 17.62 25.19
C GLN A 792 -10.67 17.34 24.60
N VAL A 793 -10.81 17.46 23.28
CA VAL A 793 -11.98 17.01 22.54
C VAL A 793 -11.51 16.12 21.40
N ASP A 794 -12.05 14.90 21.40
CA ASP A 794 -11.81 13.92 20.35
C ASP A 794 -13.03 13.82 19.42
N SER A 795 -12.82 13.27 18.24
CA SER A 795 -13.79 13.05 17.15
C SER A 795 -14.43 14.30 16.56
N ILE A 796 -13.71 15.43 16.50
CA ILE A 796 -14.25 16.71 16.05
C ILE A 796 -13.50 17.37 14.88
N VAL A 797 -12.33 16.83 14.54
CA VAL A 797 -11.45 17.38 13.49
C VAL A 797 -11.40 16.40 12.32
N GLN A 798 -11.74 16.86 11.12
CA GLN A 798 -11.57 16.06 9.91
C GLN A 798 -10.07 15.77 9.67
N PRO A 799 -9.71 14.70 8.95
CA PRO A 799 -8.32 14.48 8.54
C PRO A 799 -7.78 15.67 7.73
N ASP A 800 -6.61 16.17 8.08
CA ASP A 800 -6.03 17.43 7.58
C ASP A 800 -6.98 18.63 7.76
N GLY A 801 -7.70 18.65 8.88
CA GLY A 801 -8.81 19.57 9.13
C GLY A 801 -8.42 20.88 9.81
N VAL A 802 -9.03 21.97 9.37
CA VAL A 802 -9.10 23.25 10.10
C VAL A 802 -10.31 23.22 11.03
N VAL A 803 -10.21 23.82 12.22
CA VAL A 803 -11.34 23.96 13.16
C VAL A 803 -11.62 25.42 13.48
N ILE A 804 -12.89 25.81 13.45
CA ILE A 804 -13.39 27.08 13.97
C ILE A 804 -14.36 26.78 15.12
N ALA A 805 -14.11 27.34 16.29
CA ALA A 805 -14.82 27.12 17.55
C ALA A 805 -15.20 28.45 18.21
N LYS A 806 -16.10 29.23 17.58
CA LYS A 806 -16.56 30.55 18.07
C LYS A 806 -17.87 30.98 17.40
N PRO A 807 -18.70 31.86 18.00
CA PRO A 807 -18.52 32.57 19.28
C PRO A 807 -18.92 31.76 20.53
N LEU A 808 -18.55 32.28 21.71
CA LEU A 808 -19.03 31.78 23.01
C LEU A 808 -20.39 32.37 23.37
N SER A 809 -21.20 31.60 24.09
CA SER A 809 -22.43 32.08 24.72
C SER A 809 -22.14 33.15 25.78
N TYR A 810 -23.17 33.76 26.37
CA TYR A 810 -23.04 34.82 27.37
C TYR A 810 -23.77 34.48 28.67
N ASN A 811 -23.20 33.56 29.43
CA ASN A 811 -23.62 33.22 30.79
C ASN A 811 -22.81 34.01 31.85
N GLY A 812 -21.52 34.19 31.63
CA GLY A 812 -20.60 35.02 32.41
C GLY A 812 -20.47 36.44 31.86
N THR A 813 -20.23 37.40 32.75
CA THR A 813 -20.11 38.83 32.36
C THR A 813 -18.70 39.25 31.94
N GLN A 814 -17.70 38.43 32.24
CA GLN A 814 -16.30 38.67 31.91
C GLN A 814 -16.05 38.41 30.41
N PRO A 815 -15.26 39.27 29.75
CA PRO A 815 -14.83 39.04 28.37
C PRO A 815 -13.92 37.81 28.29
N ILE A 816 -14.27 36.89 27.38
CA ILE A 816 -13.65 35.58 27.20
C ILE A 816 -13.80 35.11 25.74
N HIS A 817 -12.89 34.26 25.28
CA HIS A 817 -12.93 33.63 23.95
C HIS A 817 -12.43 32.17 24.01
N VAL A 818 -12.65 31.40 22.95
CA VAL A 818 -12.09 30.03 22.84
C VAL A 818 -10.68 30.12 22.24
N ARG A 819 -9.72 29.49 22.91
CA ARG A 819 -8.35 29.31 22.41
C ARG A 819 -8.15 27.83 22.09
N LEU A 820 -7.54 27.53 20.95
CA LEU A 820 -7.23 26.17 20.51
C LEU A 820 -5.72 25.90 20.56
N GLN A 821 -5.36 24.64 20.77
CA GLN A 821 -4.02 24.10 20.53
C GLN A 821 -4.10 22.62 20.17
N ASN A 822 -2.98 22.03 19.74
CA ASN A 822 -2.89 20.60 19.44
C ASN A 822 -4.01 20.11 18.50
N VAL A 823 -4.38 20.92 17.51
CA VAL A 823 -5.34 20.54 16.46
C VAL A 823 -4.66 19.52 15.56
N SER A 824 -5.20 18.30 15.55
CA SER A 824 -4.74 17.17 14.74
C SER A 824 -5.92 16.34 14.28
N ASP A 825 -5.70 15.37 13.39
CA ASP A 825 -6.75 14.48 12.91
C ASP A 825 -7.56 13.86 14.04
N GLY A 826 -8.87 14.12 14.00
CA GLY A 826 -9.80 13.64 15.01
C GLY A 826 -9.69 14.30 16.38
N SER A 827 -8.82 15.28 16.65
CA SER A 827 -8.75 15.85 18.01
C SER A 827 -8.25 17.29 18.09
N MET A 828 -8.66 18.00 19.14
CA MET A 828 -8.13 19.30 19.50
C MET A 828 -8.12 19.49 21.03
N GLU A 829 -7.28 20.39 21.52
CA GLU A 829 -7.42 20.94 22.86
C GLU A 829 -7.98 22.36 22.79
N TYR A 830 -8.87 22.70 23.72
CA TYR A 830 -9.40 24.05 23.86
C TYR A 830 -9.34 24.55 25.30
N LYS A 831 -9.41 25.86 25.47
CA LYS A 831 -9.71 26.49 26.75
C LYS A 831 -10.62 27.70 26.55
N LEU A 832 -11.39 28.01 27.58
CA LEU A 832 -12.05 29.31 27.69
C LEU A 832 -11.03 30.31 28.24
N GLU A 833 -10.48 31.16 27.37
CA GLU A 833 -9.38 32.06 27.68
C GLU A 833 -9.88 33.46 28.02
N GLU A 834 -9.83 33.80 29.31
CA GLU A 834 -10.02 35.18 29.76
C GLU A 834 -8.78 36.03 29.52
N TRP A 835 -8.99 37.32 29.28
CA TRP A 835 -7.93 38.33 29.21
C TRP A 835 -7.10 38.41 30.50
N ARG A 836 -5.84 38.86 30.44
CA ARG A 836 -4.86 38.77 31.54
C ARG A 836 -5.26 39.50 32.81
N TYR A 837 -6.05 40.56 32.67
CA TYR A 837 -6.54 41.35 33.81
C TYR A 837 -7.69 40.71 34.59
N GLN A 838 -8.24 39.56 34.13
CA GLN A 838 -9.27 38.79 34.84
C GLN A 838 -8.69 37.75 35.81
N ASP A 839 -9.53 37.08 36.59
CA ASP A 839 -9.12 36.11 37.61
C ASP A 839 -8.93 34.68 37.08
N GLY A 840 -9.44 34.37 35.89
CA GLY A 840 -9.32 33.07 35.24
C GLY A 840 -10.38 32.05 35.65
N GLU A 841 -11.36 32.42 36.48
CA GLU A 841 -12.52 31.59 36.79
C GLU A 841 -13.71 32.07 35.94
N HIS A 842 -14.35 31.16 35.21
CA HIS A 842 -15.49 31.52 34.37
C HIS A 842 -16.66 30.54 34.52
N LEU A 843 -17.87 31.07 34.35
CA LEU A 843 -19.08 30.25 34.31
C LEU A 843 -19.06 29.32 33.09
N GLU A 844 -19.93 28.32 33.11
CA GLU A 844 -20.15 27.44 31.96
C GLU A 844 -20.58 28.26 30.75
N GLU A 845 -19.90 28.08 29.62
CA GLU A 845 -20.28 28.66 28.34
C GLU A 845 -20.38 27.55 27.30
N THR A 846 -21.19 27.79 26.28
CA THR A 846 -21.39 26.92 25.12
C THR A 846 -20.80 27.59 23.87
N PHE A 847 -20.19 26.80 23.01
CA PHE A 847 -19.78 27.20 21.67
C PHE A 847 -19.97 26.04 20.71
N HIS A 848 -20.02 26.36 19.42
CA HIS A 848 -20.17 25.38 18.34
C HIS A 848 -18.88 25.33 17.53
N THR A 849 -18.60 24.17 16.94
CA THR A 849 -17.45 23.98 16.06
C THR A 849 -17.88 23.74 14.61
N LEU A 850 -17.02 24.18 13.70
CA LEU A 850 -17.03 23.81 12.29
C LEU A 850 -15.65 23.27 11.94
N SER A 851 -15.56 22.02 11.49
CA SER A 851 -14.31 21.45 10.98
C SER A 851 -14.40 21.15 9.49
N MET A 852 -13.33 21.44 8.76
CA MET A 852 -13.27 21.22 7.33
C MET A 852 -11.85 20.85 6.89
N LYS A 853 -11.72 19.77 6.12
CA LYS A 853 -10.47 19.40 5.45
C LYS A 853 -9.94 20.53 4.57
N GLU A 854 -8.63 20.78 4.62
CA GLU A 854 -7.98 21.77 3.76
C GLU A 854 -8.21 21.50 2.25
N GLY A 855 -8.26 22.58 1.46
CA GLY A 855 -8.44 22.55 0.01
C GLY A 855 -9.71 23.25 -0.49
N GLU A 856 -9.88 23.22 -1.81
CA GLU A 856 -11.05 23.74 -2.52
C GLU A 856 -12.07 22.61 -2.75
N ARG A 857 -13.34 22.84 -2.42
CA ARG A 857 -14.42 21.87 -2.67
C ARG A 857 -15.66 22.51 -3.25
N GLU A 858 -16.19 21.84 -4.26
CA GLU A 858 -17.47 22.12 -4.89
C GLU A 858 -18.38 20.91 -4.64
N VAL A 859 -19.51 21.13 -3.96
CA VAL A 859 -20.47 20.08 -3.61
C VAL A 859 -21.82 20.37 -4.25
N GLN A 860 -22.58 19.33 -4.55
CA GLN A 860 -23.97 19.48 -4.97
C GLN A 860 -24.88 19.57 -3.75
N LEU A 861 -25.79 20.54 -3.78
CA LEU A 861 -26.90 20.69 -2.85
C LEU A 861 -28.08 19.79 -3.28
N ASP A 862 -29.03 19.58 -2.38
CA ASP A 862 -30.18 18.69 -2.63
C ASP A 862 -31.09 19.19 -3.77
N ASP A 863 -31.07 20.51 -4.04
CA ASP A 863 -31.77 21.13 -5.17
C ASP A 863 -31.01 21.05 -6.50
N GLY A 864 -29.82 20.45 -6.50
CA GLY A 864 -28.92 20.31 -7.64
C GLY A 864 -28.04 21.52 -7.92
N ALA A 865 -28.12 22.59 -7.11
CA ALA A 865 -27.19 23.71 -7.20
C ALA A 865 -25.79 23.31 -6.72
N SER A 866 -24.79 24.07 -7.17
CA SER A 866 -23.39 23.89 -6.74
C SER A 866 -23.07 24.84 -5.60
N TYR A 867 -22.33 24.36 -4.60
CA TYR A 867 -21.91 25.11 -3.42
C TYR A 867 -20.40 25.02 -3.23
N ARG A 868 -19.74 26.18 -3.09
CA ARG A 868 -18.27 26.29 -3.01
C ARG A 868 -17.81 26.62 -1.60
N MET A 869 -16.75 25.93 -1.19
CA MET A 869 -16.09 26.11 0.10
C MET A 869 -14.58 25.92 -0.04
N LYS A 870 -13.80 26.63 0.78
CA LYS A 870 -12.34 26.55 0.78
C LYS A 870 -11.78 26.67 2.19
N ALA A 871 -10.93 25.74 2.59
CA ALA A 871 -10.23 25.77 3.88
C ALA A 871 -8.71 25.74 3.69
N GLY A 872 -7.98 26.28 4.66
CA GLY A 872 -6.51 26.24 4.68
C GLY A 872 -5.93 26.86 5.94
N THR A 873 -4.61 26.81 6.07
CA THR A 873 -3.85 27.41 7.16
C THR A 873 -2.83 28.44 6.67
N ALA A 874 -2.42 29.35 7.54
CA ALA A 874 -1.32 30.30 7.33
C ALA A 874 -0.62 30.61 8.65
N GLY A 875 0.70 30.82 8.64
CA GLY A 875 1.42 31.39 9.78
C GLY A 875 1.14 32.90 9.84
N VAL A 876 0.63 33.40 10.96
CA VAL A 876 0.17 34.79 11.11
C VAL A 876 0.60 35.36 12.46
N ALA A 877 1.13 36.59 12.44
CA ALA A 877 1.53 37.37 13.63
C ALA A 877 0.65 38.65 13.82
N ASP A 878 1.17 39.68 14.49
CA ASP A 878 0.44 40.92 14.83
C ASP A 878 0.15 41.86 13.64
N SER A 879 0.82 41.62 12.50
CA SER A 879 0.62 42.37 11.26
C SER A 879 -0.42 41.73 10.34
N PHE A 880 -1.13 42.54 9.54
CA PHE A 880 -2.09 42.01 8.57
C PHE A 880 -1.38 41.30 7.42
N GLU A 881 -1.74 40.04 7.20
CA GLU A 881 -1.29 39.20 6.11
C GLU A 881 -2.44 38.91 5.14
N SER A 882 -2.15 38.89 3.85
CA SER A 882 -3.16 38.67 2.80
C SER A 882 -3.16 37.22 2.35
N ILE A 883 -4.29 36.55 2.50
CA ILE A 883 -4.50 35.15 2.12
C ILE A 883 -5.25 35.09 0.80
N SER A 884 -4.70 34.37 -0.17
CA SER A 884 -5.28 34.23 -1.52
C SER A 884 -6.34 33.12 -1.55
N LEU A 885 -7.54 33.48 -2.00
CA LEU A 885 -8.61 32.54 -2.35
C LEU A 885 -8.57 32.16 -3.84
N GLY A 886 -7.77 32.84 -4.67
CA GLY A 886 -7.68 32.60 -6.11
C GLY A 886 -8.92 33.08 -6.85
N ASN A 887 -9.33 32.39 -7.92
CA ASN A 887 -10.58 32.70 -8.65
C ASN A 887 -11.73 31.75 -8.29
N PHE A 888 -11.59 30.98 -7.22
CA PHE A 888 -12.47 29.87 -6.87
C PHE A 888 -13.94 30.30 -6.68
N PHE A 889 -14.18 31.39 -5.94
CA PHE A 889 -15.52 31.93 -5.72
C PHE A 889 -16.04 32.78 -6.90
N GLY A 890 -15.26 32.94 -7.97
CA GLY A 890 -15.63 33.76 -9.13
C GLY A 890 -15.87 35.22 -8.72
N THR A 891 -17.12 35.69 -8.84
CA THR A 891 -17.53 37.05 -8.46
C THR A 891 -18.15 37.13 -7.05
N GLU A 892 -18.41 36.00 -6.40
CA GLU A 892 -19.09 35.97 -5.11
C GLU A 892 -18.12 36.24 -3.97
N THR A 893 -18.54 37.08 -3.02
CA THR A 893 -17.72 37.37 -1.84
C THR A 893 -18.09 36.40 -0.71
N PRO A 894 -17.20 35.48 -0.30
CA PRO A 894 -17.52 34.49 0.70
C PRO A 894 -17.67 35.09 2.11
N ILE A 895 -18.19 34.29 3.04
CA ILE A 895 -17.97 34.46 4.47
C ILE A 895 -16.65 33.81 4.83
N VAL A 896 -15.81 34.51 5.59
CA VAL A 896 -14.53 33.96 6.06
C VAL A 896 -14.55 33.85 7.57
N LEU A 897 -14.27 32.65 8.08
CA LEU A 897 -14.11 32.36 9.49
C LEU A 897 -12.63 32.07 9.76
N THR A 898 -12.04 32.65 10.80
CA THR A 898 -10.62 32.48 11.12
C THR A 898 -10.41 32.14 12.58
N GLN A 899 -9.45 31.27 12.91
CA GLN A 899 -9.05 31.06 14.31
C GLN A 899 -7.64 30.48 14.37
N SER A 900 -6.88 30.86 15.39
CA SER A 900 -5.58 30.23 15.65
C SER A 900 -5.76 28.78 16.10
N GLN A 901 -5.01 27.87 15.46
CA GLN A 901 -4.98 26.42 15.70
C GLN A 901 -3.85 26.02 16.66
N THR A 902 -2.94 26.96 16.98
CA THR A 902 -1.74 26.74 17.79
C THR A 902 -1.69 27.68 19.00
N PHE A 903 -0.77 27.37 19.93
CA PHE A 903 -0.48 28.18 21.09
C PHE A 903 1.04 28.42 21.18
N ASN A 904 1.55 29.25 20.27
CA ASN A 904 2.97 29.59 20.15
C ASN A 904 3.36 30.82 21.01
N GLY A 905 2.39 31.61 21.46
CA GLY A 905 2.56 32.71 22.42
C GLY A 905 1.70 32.53 23.68
N GLY A 906 2.20 33.01 24.83
CA GLY A 906 1.50 32.92 26.13
C GLY A 906 0.51 34.06 26.42
N ASP A 907 0.33 34.96 25.46
CA ASP A 907 -0.60 36.10 25.51
C ASP A 907 -1.97 35.68 24.96
N PRO A 908 -3.09 36.10 25.59
CA PRO A 908 -4.42 35.90 25.01
C PRO A 908 -4.53 36.62 23.67
N ILE A 909 -5.01 35.91 22.64
CA ILE A 909 -5.14 36.45 21.29
C ILE A 909 -6.46 36.11 20.61
N VAL A 910 -6.92 37.01 19.76
CA VAL A 910 -8.02 36.78 18.82
C VAL A 910 -7.54 37.00 17.40
N THR A 911 -8.17 36.33 16.43
CA THR A 911 -7.98 36.67 15.02
C THR A 911 -8.86 37.86 14.64
N ARG A 912 -8.35 38.73 13.77
CA ARG A 912 -9.12 39.81 13.16
C ARG A 912 -8.88 39.83 11.67
N LEU A 913 -9.93 40.04 10.89
CA LEU A 913 -9.86 40.03 9.44
C LEU A 913 -10.51 41.26 8.79
N ARG A 914 -10.09 41.57 7.57
CA ARG A 914 -10.61 42.68 6.75
C ARG A 914 -10.42 42.43 5.26
N ASN A 915 -10.94 43.33 4.44
CA ASN A 915 -10.77 43.32 2.98
C ASN A 915 -11.21 42.00 2.33
N VAL A 916 -12.26 41.35 2.85
CA VAL A 916 -12.81 40.12 2.28
C VAL A 916 -13.36 40.40 0.88
N SER A 917 -12.81 39.71 -0.11
CA SER A 917 -13.19 39.75 -1.52
C SER A 917 -13.36 38.32 -2.05
N SER A 918 -13.80 38.16 -3.31
CA SER A 918 -13.90 36.83 -3.93
C SER A 918 -12.53 36.14 -4.13
N GLY A 919 -11.42 36.90 -4.09
CA GLY A 919 -10.09 36.40 -4.37
C GLY A 919 -9.08 36.47 -3.23
N SER A 920 -9.38 37.17 -2.14
CA SER A 920 -8.51 37.25 -0.96
C SER A 920 -9.21 37.86 0.26
N PHE A 921 -8.58 37.70 1.43
CA PHE A 921 -8.88 38.44 2.65
C PHE A 921 -7.58 38.74 3.40
N ASP A 922 -7.58 39.74 4.29
CA ASP A 922 -6.45 40.01 5.18
C ASP A 922 -6.77 39.53 6.61
N VAL A 923 -5.81 38.94 7.30
CA VAL A 923 -5.93 38.44 8.69
C VAL A 923 -4.72 38.82 9.54
N ARG A 924 -4.92 39.02 10.84
CA ARG A 924 -3.86 39.14 11.86
C ARG A 924 -4.27 38.45 13.16
N VAL A 925 -3.30 38.17 14.03
CA VAL A 925 -3.59 37.97 15.46
C VAL A 925 -3.56 39.31 16.19
N GLN A 926 -4.37 39.47 17.23
CA GLN A 926 -4.43 40.67 18.04
C GLN A 926 -4.47 40.30 19.52
N GLU A 927 -3.48 40.77 20.26
CA GLU A 927 -3.38 40.63 21.72
C GLU A 927 -4.30 41.61 22.47
N GLU A 928 -4.37 41.44 23.79
CA GLU A 928 -4.93 42.41 24.74
C GLU A 928 -4.39 43.85 24.49
N GLN A 929 -5.25 44.87 24.52
CA GLN A 929 -4.94 46.27 24.16
C GLN A 929 -3.87 46.91 25.06
N ALA A 930 -3.77 46.53 26.33
CA ALA A 930 -2.71 46.99 27.23
C ALA A 930 -1.35 46.27 27.06
N SER A 931 -1.29 45.25 26.18
CA SER A 931 -0.04 44.57 25.82
C SER A 931 0.89 45.49 25.01
N ASP A 932 2.10 45.03 24.71
CA ASP A 932 3.05 45.77 23.88
C ASP A 932 2.68 45.76 22.38
N GLY A 933 1.64 45.03 22.02
CA GLY A 933 1.10 44.93 20.67
C GLY A 933 1.96 44.12 19.71
N THR A 934 2.95 43.39 20.22
CA THR A 934 3.89 42.59 19.43
C THR A 934 3.68 41.10 19.71
N HIS A 935 3.39 40.30 18.68
CA HIS A 935 3.29 38.84 18.81
C HIS A 935 4.43 38.18 18.02
N PRO A 936 5.60 37.92 18.65
CA PRO A 936 6.84 37.63 17.92
C PRO A 936 6.92 36.24 17.29
N ASN A 937 6.00 35.34 17.63
CA ASN A 937 5.94 33.98 17.09
C ASN A 937 4.70 33.87 16.20
N ASP A 938 4.86 33.40 14.96
CA ASP A 938 3.71 33.14 14.10
C ASP A 938 2.81 32.06 14.74
N GLU A 939 1.51 32.33 14.77
CA GLU A 939 0.51 31.33 15.07
C GLU A 939 -0.01 30.73 13.77
N THR A 940 -0.24 29.42 13.74
CA THR A 940 -0.96 28.82 12.62
C THR A 940 -2.43 29.23 12.76
N VAL A 941 -2.90 30.06 11.84
CA VAL A 941 -4.30 30.48 11.74
C VAL A 941 -4.97 29.67 10.65
N GLY A 942 -6.00 28.93 11.04
CA GLY A 942 -6.90 28.25 10.12
C GLY A 942 -7.99 29.19 9.62
N TYR A 943 -8.36 29.05 8.35
CA TYR A 943 -9.49 29.76 7.75
C TYR A 943 -10.45 28.80 7.04
N ILE A 944 -11.74 29.14 7.09
CA ILE A 944 -12.80 28.51 6.30
C ILE A 944 -13.57 29.62 5.57
N ALA A 945 -13.54 29.57 4.23
CA ALA A 945 -14.26 30.47 3.34
C ALA A 945 -15.47 29.74 2.72
N LEU A 946 -16.66 30.32 2.88
CA LEU A 946 -17.94 29.71 2.54
C LEU A 946 -18.73 30.62 1.59
N GLU A 947 -19.26 30.06 0.51
CA GLU A 947 -20.23 30.75 -0.34
C GLU A 947 -21.51 31.06 0.48
N GLN A 948 -22.16 32.20 0.20
CA GLN A 948 -23.41 32.55 0.85
C GLN A 948 -24.56 31.73 0.26
N THR A 949 -25.37 31.11 1.11
CA THR A 949 -26.51 30.29 0.67
C THR A 949 -27.47 30.05 1.83
N THR A 950 -28.68 29.60 1.49
CA THR A 950 -29.65 28.99 2.42
C THR A 950 -30.15 27.75 1.70
N ALA A 951 -29.75 26.58 2.18
CA ALA A 951 -29.86 25.34 1.43
C ALA A 951 -29.96 24.10 2.31
N GLN A 952 -30.00 22.94 1.66
CA GLN A 952 -29.96 21.62 2.25
C GLN A 952 -28.89 20.80 1.54
N ILE A 953 -28.12 20.03 2.30
CA ILE A 953 -27.14 19.08 1.78
C ILE A 953 -27.31 17.76 2.54
N ASN A 954 -27.53 16.67 1.81
CA ASN A 954 -27.78 15.34 2.38
C ASN A 954 -28.90 15.36 3.44
N ASP A 955 -30.01 16.02 3.12
CA ASP A 955 -31.14 16.25 4.04
C ASP A 955 -30.84 17.15 5.26
N THR A 956 -29.65 17.70 5.40
CA THR A 956 -29.28 18.63 6.48
C THR A 956 -29.43 20.08 6.06
N LEU A 957 -30.24 20.85 6.79
CA LEU A 957 -30.44 22.29 6.55
C LEU A 957 -29.21 23.10 7.01
N PHE A 958 -28.82 24.10 6.23
CA PHE A 958 -27.84 25.09 6.63
C PHE A 958 -28.03 26.44 5.93
N GLU A 959 -27.50 27.51 6.52
CA GLU A 959 -27.37 28.81 5.85
C GLU A 959 -26.06 29.50 6.23
N VAL A 960 -25.52 30.26 5.28
CA VAL A 960 -24.30 31.06 5.40
C VAL A 960 -24.62 32.48 4.95
N GLN A 961 -24.60 33.43 5.89
CA GLN A 961 -25.14 34.77 5.67
C GLN A 961 -24.36 35.87 6.39
N ARG A 962 -24.70 37.13 6.08
CA ARG A 962 -24.14 38.34 6.73
C ARG A 962 -25.16 39.08 7.58
N ALA A 963 -24.71 39.58 8.72
CA ALA A 963 -25.40 40.54 9.55
C ALA A 963 -24.61 41.86 9.59
N GLU A 964 -25.25 42.94 9.15
CA GLU A 964 -24.69 44.30 9.19
C GLU A 964 -25.09 44.99 10.49
N GLY A 965 -24.30 45.98 10.93
CA GLY A 965 -24.75 46.87 12.01
C GLY A 965 -24.42 46.41 13.43
N VAL A 966 -23.66 45.32 13.60
CA VAL A 966 -23.39 44.75 14.93
C VAL A 966 -22.39 45.61 15.70
N THR A 967 -22.74 46.02 16.93
CA THR A 967 -21.91 46.84 17.82
C THR A 967 -21.68 46.11 19.15
N ASN A 968 -21.26 46.84 20.20
CA ASN A 968 -21.25 46.35 21.58
C ASN A 968 -22.64 46.09 22.19
N GLU A 969 -23.72 46.48 21.50
CA GLU A 969 -25.11 46.23 21.90
C GLU A 969 -25.65 44.95 21.24
N TRP A 970 -26.57 44.27 21.93
CA TRP A 970 -27.19 43.05 21.42
C TRP A 970 -27.97 43.31 20.12
N SER A 971 -27.60 42.57 19.08
CA SER A 971 -28.18 42.63 17.74
C SER A 971 -28.84 41.30 17.42
N GLN A 972 -30.12 41.32 17.04
CA GLN A 972 -30.85 40.11 16.64
C GLN A 972 -30.49 39.73 15.20
N ILE A 973 -30.00 38.51 15.01
CA ILE A 973 -29.95 37.81 13.73
C ILE A 973 -31.20 36.94 13.63
N THR A 974 -31.94 37.07 12.52
CA THR A 974 -33.08 36.19 12.20
C THR A 974 -32.61 35.24 11.12
N PHE A 975 -32.78 33.94 11.34
CA PHE A 975 -32.43 32.93 10.36
C PHE A 975 -33.41 32.95 9.19
N GLU A 976 -32.93 32.58 8.00
CA GLU A 976 -33.77 32.55 6.79
C GLU A 976 -34.69 31.32 6.76
N GLN A 977 -34.31 30.27 7.49
CA GLN A 977 -35.13 29.09 7.75
C GLN A 977 -35.11 28.69 9.24
N ALA A 978 -35.97 27.72 9.60
CA ALA A 978 -36.06 27.23 10.97
C ALA A 978 -35.20 25.97 11.15
N TYR A 979 -34.51 25.89 12.27
CA TYR A 979 -33.64 24.77 12.65
C TYR A 979 -34.12 24.18 13.98
N ASP A 980 -34.25 22.87 14.09
CA ASP A 980 -34.69 22.23 15.34
C ASP A 980 -33.56 22.26 16.39
N THR A 981 -32.32 22.00 15.98
CA THR A 981 -31.12 21.98 16.83
C THR A 981 -29.98 22.84 16.24
N PRO A 982 -30.13 24.18 16.17
CA PRO A 982 -29.17 25.04 15.47
C PRO A 982 -27.75 24.99 16.08
N GLN A 983 -26.75 24.73 15.24
CA GLN A 983 -25.33 24.92 15.52
C GLN A 983 -24.86 26.26 14.93
N PHE A 984 -24.39 27.20 15.74
CA PHE A 984 -24.07 28.56 15.29
C PHE A 984 -22.58 28.90 15.39
N VAL A 985 -21.93 29.13 14.25
CA VAL A 985 -20.52 29.58 14.16
C VAL A 985 -20.47 30.91 13.43
N ALA A 986 -19.71 31.88 13.95
CA ALA A 986 -19.66 33.23 13.38
C ALA A 986 -18.33 33.95 13.62
N ASP A 987 -18.01 34.87 12.70
CA ASP A 987 -16.81 35.72 12.78
C ASP A 987 -17.07 37.12 12.23
N MET A 988 -16.33 38.11 12.75
CA MET A 988 -16.35 39.47 12.21
C MET A 988 -15.73 39.49 10.81
N GLN A 989 -16.38 40.16 9.86
CA GLN A 989 -15.90 40.30 8.48
C GLN A 989 -15.16 41.62 8.23
N THR A 990 -15.15 42.51 9.23
CA THR A 990 -14.54 43.84 9.16
C THR A 990 -13.82 44.22 10.45
N ILE A 991 -12.90 45.20 10.34
CA ILE A 991 -12.23 45.86 11.47
C ILE A 991 -12.34 47.39 11.31
N ARG A 992 -13.48 47.94 11.72
CA ARG A 992 -13.78 49.37 11.84
C ARG A 992 -13.43 49.90 13.24
N GLY A 993 -13.55 49.08 14.29
CA GLY A 993 -13.07 49.38 15.65
C GLY A 993 -11.63 48.88 15.85
N PRO A 994 -10.71 49.69 16.40
CA PRO A 994 -9.31 49.27 16.54
C PRO A 994 -9.07 48.36 17.76
N ASP A 995 -9.94 48.42 18.77
CA ASP A 995 -9.74 47.76 20.05
C ASP A 995 -9.97 46.26 19.95
N THR A 996 -9.31 45.52 20.84
CA THR A 996 -9.33 44.06 20.85
C THR A 996 -10.72 43.58 21.25
N ALA A 997 -11.35 42.78 20.40
CA ALA A 997 -12.73 42.35 20.59
C ALA A 997 -13.01 40.99 19.95
N ASN A 998 -14.01 40.29 20.49
CA ASN A 998 -14.55 39.06 19.94
C ASN A 998 -16.08 39.06 19.93
N LEU A 999 -16.70 38.09 19.27
CA LEU A 999 -18.15 37.92 19.28
C LEU A 999 -18.61 37.10 20.49
N ARG A 1000 -19.78 37.46 21.02
CA ARG A 1000 -20.56 36.66 22.00
C ARG A 1000 -21.98 36.50 21.49
N TYR A 1001 -22.64 35.40 21.85
CA TYR A 1001 -24.03 35.15 21.52
C TYR A 1001 -24.91 34.84 22.75
N ARG A 1002 -26.22 34.98 22.60
CA ARG A 1002 -27.23 34.47 23.53
C ARG A 1002 -28.55 34.24 22.79
N ASN A 1003 -29.52 33.64 23.48
CA ASN A 1003 -30.87 33.42 22.93
C ASN A 1003 -30.85 32.75 21.55
N LEU A 1004 -30.02 31.71 21.40
CA LEU A 1004 -30.05 30.86 20.21
C LEU A 1004 -31.35 30.04 20.24
N THR A 1005 -32.19 30.27 19.24
CA THR A 1005 -33.51 29.65 19.05
C THR A 1005 -33.59 29.04 17.67
N SER A 1006 -34.64 28.28 17.39
CA SER A 1006 -34.87 27.69 16.07
C SER A 1006 -34.96 28.69 14.92
N THR A 1007 -35.18 29.98 15.20
CA THR A 1007 -35.39 31.01 14.17
C THR A 1007 -34.40 32.18 14.24
N GLY A 1008 -33.42 32.13 15.14
CA GLY A 1008 -32.44 33.21 15.25
C GLY A 1008 -31.64 33.21 16.53
N VAL A 1009 -30.74 34.19 16.63
CA VAL A 1009 -29.77 34.37 17.73
C VAL A 1009 -29.50 35.85 17.98
N GLU A 1010 -29.18 36.24 19.21
CA GLU A 1010 -28.66 37.57 19.51
C GLU A 1010 -27.14 37.54 19.62
N VAL A 1011 -26.45 38.46 18.95
CA VAL A 1011 -24.98 38.60 19.00
C VAL A 1011 -24.56 40.01 19.42
N LYS A 1012 -23.36 40.13 19.98
CA LYS A 1012 -22.69 41.43 20.21
C LYS A 1012 -21.19 41.30 20.00
N ILE A 1013 -20.52 42.42 19.79
CA ILE A 1013 -19.06 42.53 19.87
C ILE A 1013 -18.68 42.87 21.31
N GLU A 1014 -17.77 42.11 21.89
CA GLU A 1014 -17.29 42.31 23.24
C GLU A 1014 -15.83 42.74 23.22
N GLU A 1015 -15.61 44.02 23.51
CA GLU A 1015 -14.28 44.58 23.77
C GLU A 1015 -13.77 44.15 25.16
N GLU A 1016 -12.46 43.99 25.24
CA GLU A 1016 -11.75 43.87 26.51
C GLU A 1016 -11.43 45.25 27.13
N GLN A 1017 -11.00 45.29 28.40
CA GLN A 1017 -10.91 46.51 29.24
C GLN A 1017 -9.53 46.71 29.89
N SER A 1018 -8.49 46.16 29.30
CA SER A 1018 -7.14 46.17 29.87
C SER A 1018 -6.52 47.57 29.85
N ALA A 1019 -6.72 48.35 28.79
CA ALA A 1019 -6.13 49.68 28.63
C ALA A 1019 -7.02 50.79 29.22
N ASP A 1020 -8.34 50.67 29.11
CA ASP A 1020 -9.31 51.56 29.74
C ASP A 1020 -10.69 50.88 30.00
N PHE A 1021 -11.62 51.63 30.60
CA PHE A 1021 -12.95 51.11 30.97
C PHE A 1021 -14.02 51.28 29.88
N GLU A 1022 -13.66 51.88 28.74
CA GLU A 1022 -14.54 52.08 27.61
C GLU A 1022 -14.86 50.69 26.98
N ARG A 1023 -16.09 50.52 26.47
CA ARG A 1023 -16.55 49.29 25.80
C ARG A 1023 -17.45 49.56 24.57
N ALA A 1024 -17.43 50.78 24.05
CA ALA A 1024 -18.28 51.21 22.96
C ALA A 1024 -17.62 50.87 21.62
N HIS A 1025 -17.95 49.69 21.11
CA HIS A 1025 -17.48 49.27 19.79
C HIS A 1025 -18.34 49.85 18.66
N THR A 1026 -17.69 50.33 17.60
CA THR A 1026 -18.39 50.79 16.37
C THR A 1026 -19.05 49.63 15.61
N SER A 1027 -19.91 49.93 14.63
CA SER A 1027 -20.63 48.90 13.86
C SER A 1027 -19.69 48.11 12.94
N GLU A 1028 -19.71 46.78 13.02
CA GLU A 1028 -19.05 45.83 12.10
C GLU A 1028 -20.06 45.01 11.28
N VAL A 1029 -19.52 44.23 10.34
CA VAL A 1029 -20.22 43.15 9.63
C VAL A 1029 -19.85 41.82 10.30
N VAL A 1030 -20.84 40.97 10.56
CA VAL A 1030 -20.65 39.60 11.06
C VAL A 1030 -21.08 38.62 9.98
N GLY A 1031 -20.25 37.62 9.72
CA GLY A 1031 -20.58 36.48 8.88
C GLY A 1031 -20.88 35.29 9.78
N TYR A 1032 -21.92 34.52 9.45
CA TYR A 1032 -22.29 33.35 10.24
C TYR A 1032 -22.64 32.17 9.34
N VAL A 1033 -22.49 30.98 9.92
CA VAL A 1033 -23.11 29.74 9.46
C VAL A 1033 -24.00 29.21 10.58
N VAL A 1034 -25.19 28.75 10.22
CA VAL A 1034 -26.01 27.91 11.09
C VAL A 1034 -26.38 26.63 10.36
N VAL A 1035 -26.32 25.52 11.09
CA VAL A 1035 -26.51 24.17 10.56
C VAL A 1035 -27.45 23.38 11.48
N GLU A 1036 -28.29 22.53 10.89
CA GLU A 1036 -29.14 21.57 11.61
C GLU A 1036 -28.31 20.41 12.17
N ASP A 1037 -28.48 20.13 13.47
CA ASP A 1037 -27.75 19.09 14.21
C ASP A 1037 -26.21 19.17 14.09
N SER A 1038 -25.51 18.34 14.85
CA SER A 1038 -24.11 18.04 14.56
C SER A 1038 -24.08 17.21 13.27
N VAL A 1039 -23.81 17.85 12.14
CA VAL A 1039 -23.65 17.19 10.83
C VAL A 1039 -22.41 16.35 10.86
#